data_AF-A0AAE1H196-F1
#
_entry.id   AF-A0AAE1H196-F1
#
_cell.length_a   1.000
_cell.length_b   1.000
_cell.length_c   1.000
_cell.angle_alpha   90.00
_cell.angle_beta   90.00
_cell.angle_gamma   90.00
#
_symmetry.space_group_name_H-M   'P 1'
#
loop_
_entity.id
_entity.type
_entity.pdbx_description
1 polymer ?
#
loop_
_entity_poly.entity_id
_entity_poly.type
_entity_poly.pdbx_seq_one_letter_code
_entity_poly.pdbx_strand_id
1 'polypeptide(L)'
;MPFTSRRVGIIVSVITVMSLGYIVSSAPASSNVFPVIMSDGGSQIDAKLSKSQVVHYVCEKNTNDYFNIWLNLELLVPIVIDCWIDNIRLVYNSTTRKTETPPGVETRVPGFGDPAVVEWLDPSQASPGAYFKDIGNMLVQQGFNRNTSLRGAPYDFRRAPNEHQEFFKAFKILVEETYKVNGKKPVILLAHSMGGPMTLVFLQQQSQKWKDQYVRALVTLSGAWGGSVKALKVFAVGDDLGSYVLRESILREMQITSPSLSWLLPSPLFWKESEVLVQTGTNNYTIKDLKAFFDDINYPLGWEMRKDVEPFSLNFAPPGVEVHCLHGFGVDTVDRLVFKPGKFPDGYPSFMNGDGDGTVNKRSLEGCLHWASQQKQKVYHQTFPKVDHMGILKDIKVLEYLKKLIMDKLNDNIRIVTPTGTIMDDNRGPGPIPDRWLLCPRKANNLIAGKFLAFKTPLDKRYNDQIPPQHFFYPSMLFSVMDSYKVKLGLWIDLTNTSRFYRKEDVENLGAKYVKLQCRGHGETPNGDQTNTFVNLCDKFIRTNPLECIGVHCTHGFNRTGFLVISYMVEKMDYSVDAALREFALVRPPGIYKVDYIEELFQRYGDINDMPLAPERPDWCREYDDGDGDGEQDDNENGDESESSNGSSIGNKRRGKNKKNPVFMPGVPGVTVVHEPKMTAVQRRAQEMCGWKKGGFPGSQPVSMDMKNITFLAEKPYRVSWKADGTRYMMLILGKNEIFFLDRDNSVFQVENLSFRKKKDMHRHLENTLLDGEMVIDKTETGESIPRYLVYDIIRLDGKDLSSQPFYPVRYHCIREEIVDTRNNAIRKGIVNKNIEPFSVRLKEFWDLTTTAYLLSEKFAKKLSHDPDGLIFQSSRDPYVPGQCPDSLKWKPLSHNSVDFKAKIIVESGTGIVPKKIFQLFCGGMDHPFGTMRYTKDLKDMNNKIVECKFNNGQWEFMRERTDKSFPNSYNTAMAVFNSIRDPVTQDYLLDYIERFRWRADDNDLMPPPSKIRRC
;
A
#
# COMPACT_ATOMS: atom_id res chain seq x y z
N MET A 1 -4.36 -66.38 -1.62
CA MET A 1 -3.63 -67.42 -2.39
C MET A 1 -4.00 -67.27 -3.86
N PRO A 2 -3.08 -67.44 -4.84
CA PRO A 2 -1.63 -67.40 -4.63
C PRO A 2 -0.72 -67.01 -5.85
N PHE A 3 0.61 -67.08 -5.58
CA PHE A 3 1.72 -67.59 -6.44
C PHE A 3 2.06 -66.79 -7.73
N THR A 4 3.30 -66.40 -8.09
CA THR A 4 4.63 -66.48 -7.47
C THR A 4 5.74 -65.91 -8.39
N SER A 5 6.88 -65.52 -7.78
CA SER A 5 8.30 -65.88 -8.06
C SER A 5 8.90 -65.50 -9.43
N ARG A 6 10.21 -65.23 -9.63
CA ARG A 6 11.46 -65.63 -8.93
C ARG A 6 12.63 -64.89 -9.62
N ARG A 7 13.64 -64.35 -8.93
CA ARG A 7 15.04 -64.85 -8.75
C ARG A 7 15.83 -63.62 -8.24
N VAL A 8 16.53 -63.54 -7.10
CA VAL A 8 17.52 -64.35 -6.35
C VAL A 8 18.90 -64.48 -7.01
N GLY A 9 19.89 -63.89 -6.33
CA GLY A 9 21.35 -64.15 -6.36
C GLY A 9 22.00 -63.28 -5.26
N ILE A 10 22.12 -63.74 -4.01
CA ILE A 10 23.24 -64.50 -3.36
C ILE A 10 24.49 -63.61 -3.13
N ILE A 11 24.61 -62.99 -1.94
CA ILE A 11 25.43 -63.38 -0.75
C ILE A 11 26.93 -63.11 -0.91
N VAL A 12 27.51 -62.25 -0.05
CA VAL A 12 28.58 -62.56 0.93
C VAL A 12 28.61 -61.47 2.01
N SER A 13 28.59 -61.92 3.27
CA SER A 13 28.77 -61.15 4.49
C SER A 13 30.26 -60.98 4.83
N VAL A 14 30.67 -59.80 5.31
CA VAL A 14 31.76 -59.65 6.29
C VAL A 14 31.38 -58.55 7.28
N ILE A 15 31.26 -58.96 8.55
CA ILE A 15 31.13 -58.11 9.73
C ILE A 15 32.54 -57.86 10.26
N THR A 16 32.97 -56.61 10.46
CA THR A 16 33.76 -56.21 11.66
C THR A 16 33.67 -54.70 11.95
N VAL A 17 33.05 -54.44 13.11
CA VAL A 17 33.10 -53.31 14.06
C VAL A 17 34.18 -52.24 13.87
N MET A 18 33.77 -50.96 13.80
CA MET A 18 34.32 -49.87 14.62
C MET A 18 33.27 -48.78 14.85
N SER A 19 33.00 -48.55 16.14
CA SER A 19 32.15 -47.50 16.69
C SER A 19 32.82 -46.14 16.55
N LEU A 20 32.14 -45.15 15.94
CA LEU A 20 32.30 -43.74 16.26
C LEU A 20 31.04 -42.99 15.81
N GLY A 21 30.37 -42.40 16.80
CA GLY A 21 29.03 -41.85 16.67
C GLY A 21 28.91 -40.73 15.64
N TYR A 22 27.85 -40.81 14.84
CA TYR A 22 27.12 -39.62 14.46
C TYR A 22 25.92 -39.50 15.40
N ILE A 23 26.19 -38.91 16.56
CA ILE A 23 25.17 -38.15 17.28
C ILE A 23 24.76 -37.06 16.29
N VAL A 24 23.64 -37.25 15.58
CA VAL A 24 22.89 -36.10 15.09
C VAL A 24 22.35 -35.45 16.34
N SER A 25 23.15 -34.53 16.89
CA SER A 25 22.67 -33.56 17.84
C SER A 25 21.70 -32.69 17.06
N SER A 26 20.42 -33.08 17.02
CA SER A 26 19.38 -32.08 17.00
C SER A 26 19.59 -31.32 18.30
N ALA A 27 20.27 -30.18 18.22
CA ALA A 27 20.29 -29.26 19.34
C ALA A 27 18.82 -29.08 19.77
N PRO A 28 18.45 -29.39 21.02
CA PRO A 28 17.12 -29.07 21.50
C PRO A 28 16.92 -27.57 21.28
N ALA A 29 15.74 -27.16 20.82
CA ALA A 29 15.41 -25.74 20.74
C ALA A 29 15.82 -25.10 22.07
N SER A 30 16.73 -24.12 22.02
CA SER A 30 17.24 -23.42 23.20
C SER A 30 16.18 -22.51 23.84
N SER A 31 14.90 -22.72 23.52
CA SER A 31 13.76 -22.02 24.07
C SER A 31 13.44 -22.54 25.47
N ASN A 32 13.13 -21.61 26.37
CA ASN A 32 12.69 -21.91 27.73
C ASN A 32 11.17 -22.03 27.89
N VAL A 33 10.37 -21.81 26.83
CA VAL A 33 8.91 -21.67 26.99
C VAL A 33 8.14 -22.12 25.74
N PHE A 34 6.94 -22.69 25.93
CA PHE A 34 6.15 -23.38 24.89
C PHE A 34 4.77 -22.73 24.68
N PRO A 35 4.43 -22.24 23.47
CA PRO A 35 3.17 -21.55 23.23
C PRO A 35 1.99 -22.51 23.01
N VAL A 36 0.86 -22.20 23.66
CA VAL A 36 -0.46 -22.80 23.42
C VAL A 36 -1.38 -21.71 22.87
N ILE A 37 -1.94 -21.93 21.68
CA ILE A 37 -2.71 -20.93 20.92
C ILE A 37 -4.21 -21.05 21.18
N MET A 38 -4.88 -19.92 21.45
CA MET A 38 -6.33 -19.76 21.51
C MET A 38 -6.83 -18.61 20.64
N SER A 39 -8.05 -18.71 20.09
CA SER A 39 -8.56 -17.63 19.25
C SER A 39 -10.07 -17.53 19.06
N ASP A 40 -10.53 -16.32 18.70
CA ASP A 40 -11.86 -16.00 18.18
C ASP A 40 -12.10 -16.43 16.73
N GLY A 41 -13.27 -16.97 16.39
CA GLY A 41 -13.67 -17.31 15.01
C GLY A 41 -12.75 -18.30 14.27
N GLY A 42 -11.70 -18.76 14.95
CA GLY A 42 -10.47 -19.25 14.35
C GLY A 42 -10.22 -20.73 14.58
N SER A 43 -11.29 -21.46 14.85
CA SER A 43 -11.27 -22.92 14.95
C SER A 43 -12.09 -23.49 13.82
N GLN A 44 -11.61 -24.56 13.21
CA GLN A 44 -12.46 -25.35 12.34
C GLN A 44 -13.69 -25.89 13.09
N ILE A 45 -14.81 -26.05 12.40
CA ILE A 45 -15.98 -26.75 12.90
C ILE A 45 -16.37 -27.81 11.87
N ASP A 46 -16.62 -29.03 12.34
CA ASP A 46 -17.20 -30.10 11.54
C ASP A 46 -18.69 -30.25 11.87
N ALA A 47 -19.49 -30.65 10.88
CA ALA A 47 -20.89 -31.01 11.06
C ALA A 47 -21.21 -32.39 10.49
N LYS A 48 -22.24 -33.04 11.04
CA LYS A 48 -22.89 -34.24 10.49
C LYS A 48 -24.41 -34.04 10.46
N LEU A 49 -25.05 -34.38 9.34
CA LEU A 49 -26.47 -34.10 9.10
C LEU A 49 -27.32 -35.37 9.14
N SER A 50 -28.50 -35.24 9.75
CA SER A 50 -29.57 -36.23 9.93
C SER A 50 -30.94 -35.52 9.96
N LYS A 51 -31.17 -34.58 9.04
CA LYS A 51 -32.29 -33.63 9.07
C LYS A 51 -33.57 -34.22 8.47
N SER A 52 -34.70 -33.97 9.12
CA SER A 52 -36.03 -34.33 8.59
C SER A 52 -36.49 -33.38 7.48
N GLN A 53 -36.14 -32.10 7.60
CA GLN A 53 -36.52 -31.01 6.69
C GLN A 53 -35.29 -30.15 6.35
N VAL A 54 -35.37 -29.45 5.21
CA VAL A 54 -34.34 -28.55 4.71
C VAL A 54 -35.00 -27.28 4.15
N VAL A 55 -34.25 -26.18 4.15
CA VAL A 55 -34.74 -24.86 3.70
C VAL A 55 -34.99 -24.79 2.18
N HIS A 56 -34.24 -25.54 1.37
CA HIS A 56 -34.51 -25.70 -0.06
C HIS A 56 -33.91 -27.00 -0.63
N TYR A 57 -34.27 -27.33 -1.87
CA TYR A 57 -33.98 -28.63 -2.50
C TYR A 57 -32.49 -28.94 -2.71
N VAL A 58 -31.61 -27.93 -2.81
CA VAL A 58 -30.15 -28.17 -2.92
C VAL A 58 -29.45 -28.44 -1.58
N CYS A 59 -30.15 -28.37 -0.44
CA CYS A 59 -29.57 -28.71 0.85
C CYS A 59 -29.61 -30.21 1.13
N GLU A 60 -28.48 -30.74 1.59
CA GLU A 60 -28.39 -32.13 2.01
C GLU A 60 -29.15 -32.38 3.32
N LYS A 61 -29.91 -33.47 3.35
CA LYS A 61 -30.59 -33.94 4.57
C LYS A 61 -29.69 -34.79 5.44
N ASN A 62 -28.87 -35.65 4.82
CA ASN A 62 -28.08 -36.65 5.53
C ASN A 62 -26.66 -36.66 5.00
N THR A 63 -25.67 -36.77 5.89
CA THR A 63 -24.28 -37.03 5.52
C THR A 63 -23.83 -38.35 6.16
N ASN A 64 -23.00 -39.11 5.44
CA ASN A 64 -22.48 -40.38 5.96
C ASN A 64 -21.50 -40.13 7.14
N ASP A 65 -20.63 -39.15 6.97
CA ASP A 65 -19.60 -38.76 7.93
C ASP A 65 -19.64 -37.26 8.24
N TYR A 66 -18.78 -36.85 9.18
CA TYR A 66 -18.53 -35.45 9.48
C TYR A 66 -17.82 -34.77 8.30
N PHE A 67 -18.23 -33.55 7.95
CA PHE A 67 -17.56 -32.70 6.97
C PHE A 67 -17.24 -31.33 7.59
N ASN A 68 -16.25 -30.63 7.04
CA ASN A 68 -15.90 -29.29 7.51
C ASN A 68 -17.01 -28.29 7.10
N ILE A 69 -17.68 -27.71 8.10
CA ILE A 69 -18.70 -26.67 7.92
C ILE A 69 -18.11 -25.27 8.08
N TRP A 70 -16.97 -25.13 8.77
CA TRP A 70 -16.26 -23.87 8.91
C TRP A 70 -14.73 -24.09 8.97
N LEU A 71 -13.91 -23.40 8.16
CA LEU A 71 -14.27 -22.56 7.02
C LEU A 71 -14.29 -23.40 5.74
N ASN A 72 -15.44 -23.42 5.06
CA ASN A 72 -15.58 -24.07 3.76
C ASN A 72 -16.17 -23.07 2.75
N LEU A 73 -15.33 -22.56 1.84
CA LEU A 73 -15.71 -21.51 0.90
C LEU A 73 -16.76 -21.97 -0.13
N GLU A 74 -16.84 -23.28 -0.41
CA GLU A 74 -17.86 -23.83 -1.33
C GLU A 74 -19.27 -23.73 -0.73
N LEU A 75 -19.39 -23.73 0.61
CA LEU A 75 -20.67 -23.59 1.31
C LEU A 75 -21.14 -22.13 1.39
N LEU A 76 -20.29 -21.17 1.01
CA LEU A 76 -20.51 -19.74 1.15
C LEU A 76 -20.95 -19.06 -0.16
N VAL A 77 -21.16 -19.83 -1.22
CA VAL A 77 -21.65 -19.31 -2.51
C VAL A 77 -23.16 -19.06 -2.48
N PRO A 78 -23.70 -18.14 -3.32
CA PRO A 78 -25.13 -17.92 -3.42
C PRO A 78 -25.91 -19.22 -3.65
N ILE A 79 -27.12 -19.32 -3.08
CA ILE A 79 -27.99 -20.51 -3.06
C ILE A 79 -27.52 -21.60 -2.07
N VAL A 80 -26.22 -21.84 -1.88
CA VAL A 80 -25.75 -22.86 -0.91
C VAL A 80 -25.66 -22.29 0.50
N ILE A 81 -25.43 -20.99 0.63
CA ILE A 81 -25.28 -20.29 1.91
C ILE A 81 -26.48 -20.48 2.85
N ASP A 82 -27.70 -20.60 2.33
CA ASP A 82 -28.90 -20.80 3.16
C ASP A 82 -28.86 -22.18 3.83
N CYS A 83 -28.33 -23.21 3.16
CA CYS A 83 -28.06 -24.51 3.79
C CYS A 83 -27.02 -24.40 4.90
N TRP A 84 -25.96 -23.64 4.64
CA TRP A 84 -24.89 -23.44 5.61
C TRP A 84 -25.42 -22.73 6.86
N ILE A 85 -26.21 -21.65 6.69
CA ILE A 85 -26.87 -20.93 7.79
C ILE A 85 -27.74 -21.87 8.61
N ASP A 86 -28.63 -22.65 7.96
CA ASP A 86 -29.54 -23.54 8.67
C ASP A 86 -28.81 -24.68 9.40
N ASN A 87 -27.59 -25.02 9.00
CA ASN A 87 -26.78 -26.05 9.64
C ASN A 87 -25.86 -25.50 10.75
N ILE A 88 -25.30 -24.29 10.57
CA ILE A 88 -24.31 -23.74 11.50
C ILE A 88 -24.92 -22.83 12.58
N ARG A 89 -26.14 -22.31 12.38
CA ARG A 89 -26.83 -21.49 13.39
C ARG A 89 -27.01 -22.23 14.71
N LEU A 90 -27.14 -21.48 15.80
CA LEU A 90 -27.52 -22.04 17.10
C LEU A 90 -29.00 -21.78 17.40
N VAL A 91 -29.60 -22.68 18.17
CA VAL A 91 -30.96 -22.52 18.69
C VAL A 91 -30.86 -22.25 20.19
N TYR A 92 -31.29 -21.07 20.62
CA TYR A 92 -31.30 -20.70 22.03
C TYR A 92 -32.56 -21.22 22.72
N ASN A 93 -32.38 -21.97 23.80
CA ASN A 93 -33.44 -22.53 24.61
C ASN A 93 -33.67 -21.65 25.84
N SER A 94 -34.79 -20.94 25.88
CA SER A 94 -35.13 -19.99 26.93
C SER A 94 -35.31 -20.64 28.31
N THR A 95 -35.63 -21.93 28.36
CA THR A 95 -35.83 -22.70 29.59
C THR A 95 -34.48 -23.11 30.18
N THR A 96 -33.59 -23.67 29.36
CA THR A 96 -32.27 -24.13 29.83
C THR A 96 -31.24 -23.02 29.89
N ARG A 97 -31.52 -21.85 29.28
CA ARG A 97 -30.60 -20.70 29.18
C ARG A 97 -29.30 -21.06 28.45
N LYS A 98 -29.39 -21.93 27.45
CA LYS A 98 -28.26 -22.49 26.69
C LYS A 98 -28.59 -22.64 25.21
N THR A 99 -27.56 -22.87 24.41
CA THR A 99 -27.71 -23.11 22.97
C THR A 99 -27.56 -24.58 22.61
N GLU A 100 -28.36 -24.99 21.62
CA GLU A 100 -28.35 -26.31 21.01
C GLU A 100 -28.11 -26.18 19.51
N THR A 101 -27.63 -27.24 18.88
CA THR A 101 -27.55 -27.29 17.42
C THR A 101 -28.95 -27.48 16.82
N PRO A 102 -29.16 -27.13 15.54
CA PRO A 102 -30.45 -27.34 14.88
C PRO A 102 -30.85 -28.83 14.87
N PRO A 103 -32.15 -29.16 14.86
CA PRO A 103 -32.61 -30.55 14.83
C PRO A 103 -31.99 -31.33 13.68
N GLY A 104 -31.40 -32.49 14.00
CA GLY A 104 -30.71 -33.34 13.02
C GLY A 104 -29.35 -32.81 12.58
N VAL A 105 -28.73 -31.89 13.33
CA VAL A 105 -27.35 -31.43 13.09
C VAL A 105 -26.50 -31.71 14.31
N GLU A 106 -25.40 -32.41 14.12
CA GLU A 106 -24.35 -32.57 15.12
C GLU A 106 -23.15 -31.73 14.71
N THR A 107 -22.53 -31.00 15.65
CA THR A 107 -21.28 -30.26 15.40
C THR A 107 -20.18 -30.67 16.36
N ARG A 108 -18.94 -30.70 15.89
CA ARG A 108 -17.75 -30.91 16.73
C ARG A 108 -16.62 -29.97 16.33
N VAL A 109 -15.68 -29.77 17.25
CA VAL A 109 -14.45 -29.01 17.01
C VAL A 109 -13.31 -30.01 16.80
N PRO A 110 -12.78 -30.19 15.58
CA PRO A 110 -11.70 -31.13 15.32
C PRO A 110 -10.35 -30.61 15.82
N GLY A 111 -9.36 -31.50 15.88
CA GLY A 111 -7.95 -31.14 16.04
C GLY A 111 -7.58 -30.53 17.39
N PHE A 112 -8.25 -30.88 18.49
CA PHE A 112 -7.87 -30.39 19.81
C PHE A 112 -6.43 -30.80 20.17
N GLY A 113 -5.57 -29.82 20.45
CA GLY A 113 -4.13 -30.01 20.64
C GLY A 113 -3.29 -29.79 19.38
N ASP A 114 -3.89 -29.90 18.19
CA ASP A 114 -3.22 -29.68 16.90
C ASP A 114 -3.22 -28.20 16.52
N PRO A 115 -2.06 -27.55 16.33
CA PRO A 115 -2.03 -26.16 15.91
C PRO A 115 -2.51 -25.95 14.46
N ALA A 116 -2.53 -26.98 13.61
CA ALA A 116 -2.90 -26.83 12.19
C ALA A 116 -4.32 -26.28 12.01
N VAL A 117 -5.28 -26.70 12.85
CA VAL A 117 -6.70 -26.31 12.75
C VAL A 117 -7.00 -24.89 13.24
N VAL A 118 -6.01 -24.21 13.83
CA VAL A 118 -6.06 -22.76 14.16
C VAL A 118 -5.10 -21.94 13.30
N GLU A 119 -4.08 -22.57 12.70
CA GLU A 119 -3.24 -21.95 11.68
C GLU A 119 -4.01 -21.75 10.36
N TRP A 120 -4.86 -22.73 10.02
CA TRP A 120 -5.69 -22.76 8.82
C TRP A 120 -7.14 -23.11 9.15
N LEU A 121 -8.06 -22.18 8.89
CA LEU A 121 -9.50 -22.38 9.04
C LEU A 121 -10.10 -23.19 7.90
N ASP A 122 -9.51 -23.08 6.71
CA ASP A 122 -9.86 -23.90 5.57
C ASP A 122 -8.91 -25.11 5.51
N PRO A 123 -9.41 -26.36 5.60
CA PRO A 123 -8.59 -27.56 5.51
C PRO A 123 -7.77 -27.66 4.21
N SER A 124 -8.21 -27.00 3.13
CA SER A 124 -7.46 -26.92 1.86
C SER A 124 -6.21 -26.03 1.95
N GLN A 125 -6.05 -25.28 3.04
CA GLN A 125 -5.00 -24.28 3.25
C GLN A 125 -5.04 -23.15 2.19
N ALA A 126 -6.23 -22.85 1.68
CA ALA A 126 -6.44 -21.69 0.83
C ALA A 126 -6.13 -20.39 1.61
N SER A 127 -5.59 -19.39 0.91
CA SER A 127 -5.20 -18.12 1.54
C SER A 127 -6.31 -17.40 2.32
N PRO A 128 -7.61 -17.45 1.94
CA PRO A 128 -8.67 -16.84 2.76
C PRO A 128 -8.86 -17.53 4.12
N GLY A 129 -8.48 -18.80 4.25
CA GLY A 129 -8.50 -19.54 5.51
C GLY A 129 -7.23 -19.39 6.34
N ALA A 130 -6.27 -18.57 5.92
CA ALA A 130 -5.03 -18.35 6.68
C ALA A 130 -5.28 -17.53 7.95
N TYR A 131 -4.83 -18.02 9.11
CA TYR A 131 -5.04 -17.35 10.38
C TYR A 131 -3.78 -17.28 11.25
N PHE A 132 -3.48 -18.28 12.10
CA PHE A 132 -2.23 -18.30 12.89
C PHE A 132 -1.00 -18.80 12.11
N LYS A 133 -1.14 -19.14 10.83
CA LYS A 133 -0.07 -19.79 10.05
C LYS A 133 1.27 -19.04 10.06
N ASP A 134 1.28 -17.71 10.06
CA ASP A 134 2.52 -16.92 9.99
C ASP A 134 3.26 -16.96 11.34
N ILE A 135 2.53 -16.91 12.45
CA ILE A 135 3.06 -17.14 13.79
C ILE A 135 3.56 -18.59 13.94
N GLY A 136 2.75 -19.56 13.54
CA GLY A 136 3.12 -20.98 13.59
C GLY A 136 4.38 -21.29 12.78
N ASN A 137 4.46 -20.78 11.55
CA ASN A 137 5.64 -20.91 10.68
C ASN A 137 6.87 -20.22 11.26
N MET A 138 6.72 -19.02 11.83
CA MET A 138 7.81 -18.31 12.50
C MET A 138 8.37 -19.15 13.65
N LEU A 139 7.51 -19.74 14.48
CA LEU A 139 7.92 -20.59 15.60
C LEU A 139 8.59 -21.88 15.11
N VAL A 140 8.05 -22.53 14.07
CA VAL A 140 8.67 -23.73 13.50
C VAL A 140 10.07 -23.43 12.94
N GLN A 141 10.25 -22.28 12.29
CA GLN A 141 11.58 -21.83 11.86
C GLN A 141 12.55 -21.57 13.02
N GLN A 142 12.05 -21.36 14.24
CA GLN A 142 12.85 -21.24 15.45
C GLN A 142 13.10 -22.58 16.16
N GLY A 143 12.68 -23.70 15.58
CA GLY A 143 12.90 -25.05 16.12
C GLY A 143 11.74 -25.60 16.94
N PHE A 144 10.56 -24.95 16.91
CA PHE A 144 9.36 -25.52 17.52
C PHE A 144 8.75 -26.61 16.63
N ASN A 145 8.39 -27.73 17.24
CA ASN A 145 7.63 -28.81 16.64
C ASN A 145 6.13 -28.63 16.91
N ARG A 146 5.32 -28.64 15.85
CA ARG A 146 3.85 -28.76 15.94
C ARG A 146 3.49 -30.05 16.66
N ASN A 147 2.38 -30.06 17.39
CA ASN A 147 1.90 -31.19 18.20
C ASN A 147 2.77 -31.56 19.40
N THR A 148 3.86 -30.86 19.68
CA THR A 148 4.68 -31.10 20.88
C THR A 148 4.94 -29.81 21.64
N SER A 149 5.73 -28.93 21.05
CA SER A 149 6.15 -27.64 21.63
C SER A 149 5.25 -26.47 21.22
N LEU A 150 4.44 -26.66 20.17
CA LEU A 150 3.42 -25.74 19.69
C LEU A 150 2.09 -26.49 19.60
N ARG A 151 1.07 -26.02 20.33
CA ARG A 151 -0.23 -26.68 20.47
C ARG A 151 -1.37 -25.70 20.19
N GLY A 152 -2.43 -26.18 19.54
CA GLY A 152 -3.67 -25.43 19.33
C GLY A 152 -4.76 -25.85 20.31
N ALA A 153 -5.55 -24.90 20.80
CA ALA A 153 -6.72 -25.17 21.65
C ALA A 153 -7.99 -24.61 20.98
N PRO A 154 -8.46 -25.27 19.89
CA PRO A 154 -9.67 -24.84 19.20
C PRO A 154 -10.91 -25.07 20.08
N TYR A 155 -11.94 -24.24 19.89
CA TYR A 155 -13.22 -24.33 20.59
C TYR A 155 -14.38 -23.81 19.71
N ASP A 156 -15.61 -24.11 20.12
CA ASP A 156 -16.80 -23.63 19.42
C ASP A 156 -16.99 -22.14 19.71
N PHE A 157 -16.48 -21.29 18.80
CA PHE A 157 -16.49 -19.83 18.95
C PHE A 157 -17.89 -19.21 18.88
N ARG A 158 -18.91 -19.97 18.46
CA ARG A 158 -20.30 -19.50 18.46
C ARG A 158 -20.83 -19.34 19.88
N ARG A 159 -20.33 -20.15 20.81
CA ARG A 159 -20.76 -20.20 22.22
C ARG A 159 -19.90 -19.30 23.12
N ALA A 160 -20.52 -18.81 24.19
CA ALA A 160 -19.88 -17.98 25.21
C ALA A 160 -19.37 -18.83 26.40
N PRO A 161 -18.59 -18.25 27.35
CA PRO A 161 -17.90 -19.01 28.40
C PRO A 161 -18.81 -19.84 29.32
N ASN A 162 -20.07 -19.44 29.49
CA ASN A 162 -21.08 -20.17 30.27
C ASN A 162 -21.42 -21.56 29.70
N GLU A 163 -21.01 -21.87 28.48
CA GLU A 163 -21.23 -23.16 27.82
C GLU A 163 -19.93 -23.94 27.53
N HIS A 164 -18.79 -23.48 28.06
CA HIS A 164 -17.45 -24.02 27.74
C HIS A 164 -16.78 -24.76 28.91
N GLN A 165 -17.53 -25.28 29.89
CA GLN A 165 -16.94 -25.94 31.06
C GLN A 165 -16.10 -27.17 30.68
N GLU A 166 -16.55 -27.98 29.72
CA GLU A 166 -15.77 -29.14 29.25
C GLU A 166 -14.52 -28.71 28.46
N PHE A 167 -14.63 -27.64 27.67
CA PHE A 167 -13.47 -27.04 27.02
C PHE A 167 -12.43 -26.55 28.04
N PHE A 168 -12.84 -25.84 29.11
CA PHE A 168 -11.90 -25.39 30.13
C PHE A 168 -11.20 -26.53 30.87
N LYS A 169 -11.90 -27.65 31.12
CA LYS A 169 -11.28 -28.87 31.66
C LYS A 169 -10.24 -29.45 30.70
N ALA A 170 -10.61 -29.60 29.42
CA ALA A 170 -9.70 -30.11 28.39
C ALA A 170 -8.50 -29.18 28.17
N PHE A 171 -8.71 -27.86 28.22
CA PHE A 171 -7.66 -26.86 28.06
C PHE A 171 -6.66 -26.89 29.22
N LYS A 172 -7.15 -27.07 30.46
CA LYS A 172 -6.29 -27.32 31.61
C LYS A 172 -5.40 -28.56 31.41
N ILE A 173 -5.99 -29.67 30.97
CA ILE A 173 -5.24 -30.91 30.70
C ILE A 173 -4.19 -30.67 29.62
N LEU A 174 -4.54 -30.00 28.53
CA LEU A 174 -3.62 -29.67 27.45
C LEU A 174 -2.42 -28.84 27.94
N VAL A 175 -2.65 -27.84 28.80
CA VAL A 175 -1.58 -27.05 29.42
C VAL A 175 -0.67 -27.92 30.29
N GLU A 176 -1.24 -28.78 31.13
CA GLU A 176 -0.48 -29.69 32.00
C GLU A 176 0.32 -30.74 31.21
N GLU A 177 -0.24 -31.27 30.13
CA GLU A 177 0.43 -32.19 29.21
C GLU A 177 1.58 -31.48 28.49
N THR A 178 1.33 -30.30 27.93
CA THR A 178 2.35 -29.50 27.24
C THR A 178 3.51 -29.17 28.16
N TYR A 179 3.22 -28.83 29.43
CA TYR A 179 4.23 -28.66 30.47
C TYR A 179 5.05 -29.95 30.68
N LYS A 180 4.40 -31.11 30.84
CA LYS A 180 5.08 -32.39 31.10
C LYS A 180 5.99 -32.81 29.94
N VAL A 181 5.48 -32.80 28.70
CA VAL A 181 6.21 -33.30 27.52
C VAL A 181 7.37 -32.39 27.14
N ASN A 182 7.32 -31.11 27.53
CA ASN A 182 8.36 -30.15 27.24
C ASN A 182 9.27 -29.87 28.45
N GLY A 183 9.58 -30.92 29.22
CA GLY A 183 10.59 -30.87 30.28
C GLY A 183 10.17 -30.09 31.53
N LYS A 184 8.87 -30.04 31.83
CA LYS A 184 8.30 -29.32 32.99
C LYS A 184 8.58 -27.82 32.96
N LYS A 185 8.58 -27.22 31.76
CA LYS A 185 8.66 -25.76 31.60
C LYS A 185 7.25 -25.17 31.46
N PRO A 186 6.97 -24.03 32.10
CA PRO A 186 5.66 -23.37 31.99
C PRO A 186 5.35 -22.95 30.54
N VAL A 187 4.07 -22.79 30.22
CA VAL A 187 3.60 -22.47 28.86
C VAL A 187 3.32 -20.97 28.71
N ILE A 188 3.42 -20.46 27.49
CA ILE A 188 2.85 -19.15 27.11
C ILE A 188 1.48 -19.39 26.51
N LEU A 189 0.46 -18.70 27.02
CA LEU A 189 -0.86 -18.69 26.42
C LEU A 189 -0.91 -17.55 25.40
N LEU A 190 -1.02 -17.87 24.11
CA LEU A 190 -1.11 -16.89 23.04
C LEU A 190 -2.55 -16.81 22.54
N ALA A 191 -3.18 -15.66 22.70
CA ALA A 191 -4.59 -15.46 22.42
C ALA A 191 -4.82 -14.31 21.43
N HIS A 192 -5.81 -14.43 20.54
CA HIS A 192 -6.21 -13.34 19.65
C HIS A 192 -7.70 -13.00 19.80
N SER A 193 -8.02 -11.69 19.75
CA SER A 193 -9.38 -11.16 19.82
C SER A 193 -10.19 -11.67 21.03
N MET A 194 -11.39 -12.23 20.85
CA MET A 194 -12.20 -12.88 21.90
C MET A 194 -11.44 -13.99 22.66
N GLY A 195 -10.43 -14.62 22.03
CA GLY A 195 -9.55 -15.56 22.72
C GLY A 195 -8.91 -14.96 23.97
N GLY A 196 -8.64 -13.64 23.98
CA GLY A 196 -8.12 -12.91 25.15
C GLY A 196 -9.05 -13.01 26.36
N PRO A 197 -10.28 -12.44 26.29
CA PRO A 197 -11.31 -12.61 27.32
C PRO A 197 -11.60 -14.08 27.68
N MET A 198 -11.59 -15.01 26.70
CA MET A 198 -11.81 -16.44 26.98
C MET A 198 -10.69 -17.02 27.85
N THR A 199 -9.44 -16.63 27.58
CA THR A 199 -8.28 -17.02 28.41
C THR A 199 -8.37 -16.44 29.81
N LEU A 200 -8.86 -15.20 29.94
CA LEU A 200 -9.05 -14.56 31.23
C LEU A 200 -10.04 -15.35 32.10
N VAL A 201 -11.19 -15.72 31.54
CA VAL A 201 -12.20 -16.53 32.26
C VAL A 201 -11.61 -17.88 32.69
N PHE A 202 -10.84 -18.53 31.82
CA PHE A 202 -10.13 -19.77 32.17
C PHE A 202 -9.17 -19.58 33.36
N LEU A 203 -8.31 -18.56 33.31
CA LEU A 203 -7.31 -18.29 34.34
C LEU A 203 -7.95 -17.90 35.69
N GLN A 204 -9.08 -17.19 35.67
CA GLN A 204 -9.84 -16.85 36.87
C GLN A 204 -10.42 -18.09 37.57
N GLN A 205 -10.62 -19.20 36.85
CA GLN A 205 -11.06 -20.48 37.41
C GLN A 205 -9.91 -21.34 37.97
N GLN A 206 -8.65 -20.94 37.76
CA GLN A 206 -7.50 -21.69 38.26
C GLN A 206 -6.95 -21.09 39.56
N SER A 207 -6.44 -21.95 40.45
CA SER A 207 -5.75 -21.50 41.65
C SER A 207 -4.44 -20.77 41.30
N GLN A 208 -4.03 -19.79 42.11
CA GLN A 208 -2.77 -19.08 41.89
C GLN A 208 -1.57 -20.03 41.85
N LYS A 209 -1.56 -21.04 42.73
CA LYS A 209 -0.54 -22.11 42.74
C LYS A 209 -0.44 -22.84 41.40
N TRP A 210 -1.58 -23.13 40.75
CA TRP A 210 -1.58 -23.77 39.43
C TRP A 210 -1.02 -22.82 38.38
N LYS A 211 -1.44 -21.55 38.38
CA LYS A 211 -0.96 -20.54 37.42
C LYS A 211 0.55 -20.34 37.52
N ASP A 212 1.07 -20.18 38.74
CA ASP A 212 2.50 -20.00 39.00
C ASP A 212 3.34 -21.20 38.55
N GLN A 213 2.77 -22.41 38.59
CA GLN A 213 3.45 -23.63 38.15
C GLN A 213 3.43 -23.82 36.63
N TYR A 214 2.28 -23.60 35.99
CA TYR A 214 2.05 -24.05 34.62
C TYR A 214 2.09 -22.92 33.59
N VAL A 215 1.88 -21.66 33.96
CA VAL A 215 1.73 -20.54 33.02
C VAL A 215 2.82 -19.51 33.23
N ARG A 216 3.62 -19.28 32.19
CA ARG A 216 4.69 -18.27 32.19
C ARG A 216 4.13 -16.88 31.95
N ALA A 217 3.31 -16.74 30.91
CA ALA A 217 2.71 -15.48 30.51
C ALA A 217 1.46 -15.69 29.64
N LEU A 218 0.58 -14.70 29.64
CA LEU A 218 -0.52 -14.51 28.71
C LEU A 218 -0.12 -13.43 27.70
N VAL A 219 -0.09 -13.78 26.42
CA VAL A 219 0.14 -12.85 25.32
C VAL A 219 -1.16 -12.68 24.56
N THR A 220 -1.67 -11.45 24.46
CA THR A 220 -2.89 -11.15 23.71
C THR A 220 -2.58 -10.30 22.50
N LEU A 221 -3.16 -10.69 21.36
CA LEU A 221 -3.13 -9.97 20.10
C LEU A 221 -4.54 -9.40 19.88
N SER A 222 -4.68 -8.08 19.92
CA SER A 222 -5.95 -7.38 19.77
C SER A 222 -7.07 -7.88 20.70
N GLY A 223 -6.76 -8.11 21.98
CA GLY A 223 -7.72 -8.63 22.96
C GLY A 223 -8.95 -7.73 23.15
N ALA A 224 -10.15 -8.28 22.94
CA ALA A 224 -11.42 -7.55 23.00
C ALA A 224 -11.99 -7.44 24.43
N TRP A 225 -11.24 -6.84 25.35
CA TRP A 225 -11.51 -6.88 26.80
C TRP A 225 -12.87 -6.33 27.22
N GLY A 226 -13.29 -5.22 26.62
CA GLY A 226 -14.56 -4.55 26.90
C GLY A 226 -15.66 -4.83 25.89
N GLY A 227 -15.44 -5.74 24.95
CA GLY A 227 -16.28 -5.89 23.76
C GLY A 227 -15.97 -4.83 22.69
N SER A 228 -16.86 -4.70 21.70
CA SER A 228 -16.75 -3.78 20.57
C SER A 228 -18.11 -3.27 20.13
N VAL A 229 -18.18 -2.01 19.68
CA VAL A 229 -19.39 -1.46 19.06
C VAL A 229 -19.70 -2.16 17.72
N LYS A 230 -18.72 -2.81 17.09
CA LYS A 230 -18.97 -3.66 15.91
C LYS A 230 -20.00 -4.76 16.22
N ALA A 231 -20.06 -5.29 17.44
CA ALA A 231 -21.08 -6.28 17.80
C ALA A 231 -22.53 -5.73 17.65
N LEU A 232 -22.75 -4.45 17.95
CA LEU A 232 -24.04 -3.77 17.70
C LEU A 232 -24.32 -3.63 16.20
N LYS A 233 -23.30 -3.35 15.38
CA LYS A 233 -23.43 -3.38 13.91
C LYS A 233 -23.90 -4.75 13.44
N VAL A 234 -23.30 -5.83 13.94
CA VAL A 234 -23.67 -7.19 13.52
C VAL A 234 -25.11 -7.50 13.89
N PHE A 235 -25.58 -7.14 15.09
CA PHE A 235 -27.00 -7.30 15.45
C PHE A 235 -27.95 -6.45 14.59
N ALA A 236 -27.54 -5.26 14.20
CA ALA A 236 -28.38 -4.37 13.40
C ALA A 236 -28.46 -4.80 11.92
N VAL A 237 -27.32 -5.00 11.26
CA VAL A 237 -27.24 -5.19 9.80
C VAL A 237 -26.39 -6.38 9.34
N GLY A 238 -25.67 -7.04 10.25
CA GLY A 238 -24.73 -8.13 9.97
C GLY A 238 -23.31 -7.65 9.67
N ASP A 239 -22.44 -8.60 9.36
CA ASP A 239 -21.06 -8.35 8.91
C ASP A 239 -20.68 -9.31 7.79
N ASP A 240 -20.00 -8.81 6.76
CA ASP A 240 -19.59 -9.58 5.58
C ASP A 240 -18.30 -10.37 5.80
N LEU A 241 -17.69 -10.27 6.98
CA LEU A 241 -16.39 -10.85 7.34
C LEU A 241 -15.26 -10.42 6.38
N GLY A 242 -15.41 -9.27 5.71
CA GLY A 242 -14.50 -8.78 4.68
C GLY A 242 -14.62 -9.49 3.32
N SER A 243 -15.70 -10.25 3.09
CA SER A 243 -15.97 -10.97 1.83
C SER A 243 -16.96 -10.22 0.94
N TYR A 244 -16.53 -9.82 -0.27
CA TYR A 244 -17.37 -9.15 -1.25
C TYR A 244 -18.52 -10.00 -1.81
N VAL A 245 -18.51 -11.32 -1.59
CA VAL A 245 -19.53 -12.27 -2.09
C VAL A 245 -20.65 -12.47 -1.06
N LEU A 246 -20.38 -12.21 0.22
CA LEU A 246 -21.29 -12.47 1.33
C LEU A 246 -22.09 -11.22 1.66
N ARG A 247 -23.42 -11.32 1.65
CA ARG A 247 -24.29 -10.21 2.04
C ARG A 247 -24.40 -10.16 3.56
N GLU A 248 -24.17 -8.99 4.14
CA GLU A 248 -24.28 -8.76 5.59
C GLU A 248 -25.63 -9.21 6.14
N SER A 249 -26.73 -8.87 5.44
CA SER A 249 -28.08 -9.25 5.86
C SER A 249 -28.32 -10.75 5.92
N ILE A 250 -27.67 -11.53 5.04
CA ILE A 250 -27.78 -12.99 5.01
C ILE A 250 -26.96 -13.59 6.16
N LEU A 251 -25.70 -13.15 6.31
CA LEU A 251 -24.86 -13.61 7.41
C LEU A 251 -25.38 -13.22 8.79
N ARG A 252 -26.10 -12.10 8.89
CA ARG A 252 -26.79 -11.66 10.10
C ARG A 252 -27.65 -12.77 10.69
N GLU A 253 -28.41 -13.50 9.85
CA GLU A 253 -29.31 -14.56 10.31
C GLU A 253 -28.60 -15.66 11.10
N MET A 254 -27.35 -15.94 10.75
CA MET A 254 -26.49 -16.86 11.49
C MET A 254 -25.81 -16.16 12.66
N GLN A 255 -25.16 -15.03 12.41
CA GLN A 255 -24.28 -14.34 13.36
C GLN A 255 -25.00 -13.99 14.67
N ILE A 256 -26.24 -13.50 14.58
CA ILE A 256 -27.02 -13.09 15.76
C ILE A 256 -27.45 -14.27 16.65
N THR A 257 -27.34 -15.51 16.16
CA THR A 257 -27.66 -16.71 16.95
C THR A 257 -26.55 -17.11 17.91
N SER A 258 -25.36 -16.51 17.80
CA SER A 258 -24.18 -16.86 18.58
C SER A 258 -24.12 -16.07 19.90
N PRO A 259 -24.21 -16.71 21.09
CA PRO A 259 -24.07 -16.00 22.37
C PRO A 259 -22.73 -15.28 22.55
N SER A 260 -21.68 -15.71 21.85
CA SER A 260 -20.40 -15.01 21.84
C SER A 260 -20.51 -13.57 21.31
N LEU A 261 -21.42 -13.30 20.36
CA LEU A 261 -21.67 -11.95 19.87
C LEU A 261 -22.29 -11.06 20.96
N SER A 262 -23.26 -11.58 21.73
CA SER A 262 -23.82 -10.87 22.89
C SER A 262 -22.79 -10.62 23.99
N TRP A 263 -21.82 -11.53 24.13
CA TRP A 263 -20.72 -11.37 25.08
C TRP A 263 -19.77 -10.24 24.69
N LEU A 264 -19.51 -10.08 23.39
CA LEU A 264 -18.67 -9.02 22.83
C LEU A 264 -19.35 -7.66 22.67
N LEU A 265 -20.59 -7.48 23.17
CA LEU A 265 -21.20 -6.15 23.25
C LEU A 265 -20.44 -5.23 24.22
N PRO A 266 -20.45 -3.90 23.97
CA PRO A 266 -19.79 -2.92 24.83
C PRO A 266 -20.11 -3.10 26.32
N SER A 267 -19.07 -3.15 27.14
CA SER A 267 -19.19 -3.31 28.59
C SER A 267 -19.27 -1.96 29.30
N PRO A 268 -20.10 -1.83 30.35
CA PRO A 268 -20.17 -0.61 31.17
C PRO A 268 -18.86 -0.30 31.92
N LEU A 269 -17.90 -1.24 31.97
CA LEU A 269 -16.58 -0.99 32.52
C LEU A 269 -15.72 -0.04 31.65
N PHE A 270 -16.01 0.05 30.34
CA PHE A 270 -15.18 0.78 29.38
C PHE A 270 -15.94 1.88 28.61
N TRP A 271 -17.27 1.84 28.61
CA TRP A 271 -18.12 2.87 28.03
C TRP A 271 -18.98 3.50 29.11
N LYS A 272 -19.08 4.83 29.10
CA LYS A 272 -19.95 5.55 30.05
C LYS A 272 -21.41 5.24 29.72
N GLU A 273 -22.23 5.19 30.76
CA GLU A 273 -23.66 4.91 30.62
C GLU A 273 -24.42 5.97 29.80
N SER A 274 -23.87 7.18 29.66
CA SER A 274 -24.44 8.27 28.87
C SER A 274 -24.00 8.27 27.40
N GLU A 275 -23.06 7.40 27.00
CA GLU A 275 -22.56 7.35 25.63
C GLU A 275 -23.59 6.71 24.69
N VAL A 276 -23.96 7.45 23.65
CA VAL A 276 -24.86 6.96 22.60
C VAL A 276 -24.10 6.04 21.66
N LEU A 277 -24.55 4.79 21.56
CA LEU A 277 -23.98 3.74 20.71
C LEU A 277 -24.76 3.55 19.41
N VAL A 278 -26.08 3.73 19.46
CA VAL A 278 -26.96 3.72 18.29
C VAL A 278 -27.85 4.95 18.35
N GLN A 279 -27.88 5.73 17.27
CA GLN A 279 -28.69 6.92 17.12
C GLN A 279 -29.67 6.72 15.96
N THR A 280 -30.95 7.02 16.20
CA THR A 280 -32.00 6.98 15.17
C THR A 280 -32.69 8.33 15.06
N GLY A 281 -33.70 8.44 14.19
CA GLY A 281 -34.51 9.66 14.08
C GLY A 281 -35.38 9.94 15.31
N THR A 282 -35.62 8.94 16.16
CA THR A 282 -36.56 9.03 17.30
C THR A 282 -35.89 8.74 18.64
N ASN A 283 -34.86 7.88 18.68
CA ASN A 283 -34.28 7.35 19.91
C ASN A 283 -32.74 7.39 19.87
N ASN A 284 -32.14 7.46 21.05
CA ASN A 284 -30.71 7.23 21.27
C ASN A 284 -30.57 6.04 22.22
N TYR A 285 -29.83 5.01 21.82
CA TYR A 285 -29.56 3.83 22.65
C TYR A 285 -28.16 3.92 23.23
N THR A 286 -28.07 3.86 24.56
CA THR A 286 -26.82 3.67 25.30
C THR A 286 -26.70 2.23 25.80
N ILE A 287 -25.69 1.93 26.62
CA ILE A 287 -25.56 0.63 27.30
C ILE A 287 -26.79 0.32 28.18
N LYS A 288 -27.45 1.34 28.74
CA LYS A 288 -28.66 1.15 29.55
C LYS A 288 -29.87 0.73 28.72
N ASP A 289 -29.87 1.06 27.44
CA ASP A 289 -31.01 0.88 26.54
C ASP A 289 -30.86 -0.37 25.67
N LEU A 290 -29.88 -1.25 25.93
CA LEU A 290 -29.64 -2.44 25.12
C LEU A 290 -30.86 -3.36 25.03
N LYS A 291 -31.67 -3.47 26.10
CA LYS A 291 -32.94 -4.21 26.03
C LYS A 291 -33.88 -3.58 25.00
N ALA A 292 -34.09 -2.26 25.07
CA ALA A 292 -34.96 -1.55 24.14
C ALA A 292 -34.44 -1.65 22.71
N PHE A 293 -33.12 -1.57 22.51
CA PHE A 293 -32.49 -1.80 21.21
C PHE A 293 -32.84 -3.19 20.65
N PHE A 294 -32.70 -4.25 21.45
CA PHE A 294 -33.03 -5.61 21.03
C PHE A 294 -34.52 -5.80 20.71
N ASP A 295 -35.40 -5.19 21.51
CA ASP A 295 -36.84 -5.20 21.25
C ASP A 295 -37.14 -4.49 19.91
N ASP A 296 -36.52 -3.33 19.66
CA ASP A 296 -36.79 -2.49 18.49
C ASP A 296 -36.20 -3.05 17.18
N ILE A 297 -35.14 -3.87 17.23
CA ILE A 297 -34.65 -4.65 16.07
C ILE A 297 -35.36 -5.99 15.89
N ASN A 298 -36.43 -6.23 16.66
CA ASN A 298 -37.22 -7.47 16.67
C ASN A 298 -36.37 -8.72 16.97
N TYR A 299 -35.43 -8.61 17.91
CA TYR A 299 -34.58 -9.72 18.34
C TYR A 299 -34.37 -9.75 19.87
N PRO A 300 -35.44 -9.94 20.67
CA PRO A 300 -35.36 -9.95 22.13
C PRO A 300 -34.49 -11.10 22.68
N LEU A 301 -34.26 -12.17 21.90
CA LEU A 301 -33.36 -13.25 22.29
C LEU A 301 -31.92 -12.76 22.53
N GLY A 302 -31.46 -11.75 21.80
CA GLY A 302 -30.13 -11.18 22.00
C GLY A 302 -29.93 -10.60 23.40
N TRP A 303 -31.00 -10.02 23.98
CA TRP A 303 -31.02 -9.55 25.37
C TRP A 303 -30.97 -10.71 26.36
N GLU A 304 -31.71 -11.79 26.09
CA GLU A 304 -31.68 -12.98 26.94
C GLU A 304 -30.29 -13.62 26.97
N MET A 305 -29.64 -13.74 25.81
CA MET A 305 -28.25 -14.19 25.72
C MET A 305 -27.29 -13.24 26.46
N ARG A 306 -27.47 -11.91 26.32
CA ARG A 306 -26.66 -10.91 27.01
C ARG A 306 -26.69 -11.12 28.53
N LYS A 307 -27.87 -11.33 29.12
CA LYS A 307 -28.00 -11.58 30.56
C LYS A 307 -27.19 -12.78 31.05
N ASP A 308 -27.09 -13.85 30.24
CA ASP A 308 -26.35 -15.05 30.63
C ASP A 308 -24.83 -14.86 30.61
N VAL A 309 -24.34 -13.98 29.73
CA VAL A 309 -22.89 -13.79 29.49
C VAL A 309 -22.34 -12.52 30.14
N GLU A 310 -23.19 -11.60 30.57
CA GLU A 310 -22.80 -10.36 31.22
C GLU A 310 -21.95 -10.54 32.48
N PRO A 311 -22.21 -11.52 33.37
CA PRO A 311 -21.35 -11.76 34.53
C PRO A 311 -19.87 -11.99 34.17
N PHE A 312 -19.60 -12.60 33.01
CA PHE A 312 -18.23 -12.80 32.50
C PHE A 312 -17.61 -11.53 31.92
N SER A 313 -18.43 -10.59 31.45
CA SER A 313 -17.98 -9.26 30.97
C SER A 313 -17.68 -8.31 32.12
N LEU A 314 -18.40 -8.46 33.24
CA LEU A 314 -18.26 -7.62 34.43
C LEU A 314 -17.14 -8.12 35.37
N ASN A 315 -16.84 -9.42 35.35
CA ASN A 315 -15.72 -9.96 36.12
C ASN A 315 -14.37 -9.71 35.43
N PHE A 316 -13.84 -8.51 35.62
CA PHE A 316 -12.55 -8.09 35.05
C PHE A 316 -11.37 -8.20 36.03
N ALA A 317 -11.45 -9.12 37.00
CA ALA A 317 -10.35 -9.38 37.93
C ALA A 317 -9.07 -9.82 37.19
N PRO A 318 -7.87 -9.41 37.66
CA PRO A 318 -6.63 -9.66 36.96
C PRO A 318 -6.31 -11.16 36.82
N PRO A 319 -5.66 -11.58 35.72
CA PRO A 319 -5.38 -13.00 35.47
C PRO A 319 -4.34 -13.60 36.43
N GLY A 320 -3.53 -12.78 37.12
CA GLY A 320 -2.53 -13.25 38.08
C GLY A 320 -1.37 -14.00 37.42
N VAL A 321 -1.04 -13.65 36.18
CA VAL A 321 0.14 -14.12 35.43
C VAL A 321 0.76 -12.91 34.73
N GLU A 322 1.98 -13.04 34.21
CA GLU A 322 2.56 -11.99 33.37
C GLU A 322 1.70 -11.78 32.11
N VAL A 323 1.42 -10.52 31.74
CA VAL A 323 0.57 -10.20 30.59
C VAL A 323 1.36 -9.39 29.57
N HIS A 324 1.28 -9.76 28.30
CA HIS A 324 1.74 -8.97 27.16
C HIS A 324 0.54 -8.60 26.29
N CYS A 325 0.15 -7.34 26.34
CA CYS A 325 -1.00 -6.81 25.65
C CYS A 325 -0.55 -6.10 24.36
N LEU A 326 -0.76 -6.74 23.22
CA LEU A 326 -0.36 -6.25 21.91
C LEU A 326 -1.61 -5.89 21.10
N HIS A 327 -1.66 -4.70 20.51
CA HIS A 327 -2.78 -4.34 19.65
C HIS A 327 -2.45 -3.25 18.63
N GLY A 328 -3.24 -3.21 17.56
CA GLY A 328 -3.27 -2.12 16.58
C GLY A 328 -3.89 -0.83 17.14
N PHE A 329 -3.59 0.30 16.51
CA PHE A 329 -4.32 1.56 16.73
C PHE A 329 -4.21 2.47 15.51
N GLY A 330 -5.01 3.53 15.43
CA GLY A 330 -5.03 4.48 14.32
C GLY A 330 -5.73 3.93 13.08
N VAL A 331 -6.66 2.99 13.28
CA VAL A 331 -7.51 2.42 12.22
C VAL A 331 -8.97 2.76 12.56
N ASP A 332 -9.69 3.32 11.59
CA ASP A 332 -11.08 3.72 11.72
C ASP A 332 -11.94 2.55 12.22
N THR A 333 -12.45 2.69 13.45
CA THR A 333 -13.20 1.64 14.14
C THR A 333 -14.57 2.16 14.51
N VAL A 334 -15.64 1.43 14.17
CA VAL A 334 -17.02 1.84 14.46
C VAL A 334 -17.16 2.15 15.95
N ASP A 335 -17.60 3.36 16.28
CA ASP A 335 -17.83 3.84 17.66
C ASP A 335 -19.31 4.21 17.88
N ARG A 336 -20.05 4.55 16.81
CA ARG A 336 -21.51 4.75 16.85
C ARG A 336 -22.17 4.41 15.51
N LEU A 337 -23.37 3.83 15.59
CA LEU A 337 -24.27 3.65 14.44
C LEU A 337 -25.27 4.80 14.37
N VAL A 338 -25.42 5.42 13.19
CA VAL A 338 -26.35 6.53 12.97
C VAL A 338 -27.31 6.20 11.84
N PHE A 339 -28.58 6.03 12.16
CA PHE A 339 -29.65 5.77 11.20
C PHE A 339 -30.34 7.06 10.79
N LYS A 340 -30.58 7.23 9.49
CA LYS A 340 -31.42 8.33 8.99
C LYS A 340 -32.86 8.19 9.53
N PRO A 341 -33.61 9.30 9.71
CA PRO A 341 -35.00 9.25 10.13
C PRO A 341 -35.84 8.31 9.26
N GLY A 342 -36.65 7.46 9.90
CA GLY A 342 -37.50 6.47 9.22
C GLY A 342 -36.78 5.27 8.59
N LYS A 343 -35.47 5.10 8.83
CA LYS A 343 -34.68 3.97 8.30
C LYS A 343 -34.31 2.91 9.34
N PHE A 344 -34.63 3.08 10.61
CA PHE A 344 -34.39 2.05 11.63
C PHE A 344 -35.65 1.17 11.81
N PRO A 345 -35.52 -0.17 11.96
CA PRO A 345 -34.29 -0.97 12.05
C PRO A 345 -33.76 -1.50 10.70
N ASP A 346 -34.55 -1.47 9.62
CA ASP A 346 -34.26 -2.24 8.39
C ASP A 346 -33.30 -1.57 7.39
N GLY A 347 -33.03 -0.27 7.56
CA GLY A 347 -32.14 0.51 6.70
C GLY A 347 -30.68 0.41 7.11
N TYR A 348 -29.78 0.88 6.25
CA TYR A 348 -28.34 0.84 6.54
C TYR A 348 -27.89 2.09 7.33
N PRO A 349 -27.17 1.93 8.46
CA PRO A 349 -26.63 3.05 9.22
C PRO A 349 -25.39 3.65 8.56
N SER A 350 -25.13 4.93 8.79
CA SER A 350 -23.77 5.49 8.67
C SER A 350 -23.00 5.27 9.96
N PHE A 351 -21.68 5.12 9.87
CA PHE A 351 -20.83 4.88 11.03
C PHE A 351 -20.07 6.14 11.41
N MET A 352 -20.08 6.48 12.70
CA MET A 352 -19.07 7.37 13.26
C MET A 352 -17.93 6.49 13.77
N ASN A 353 -16.73 6.73 13.26
CA ASN A 353 -15.55 5.95 13.61
C ASN A 353 -14.73 6.69 14.66
N GLY A 354 -14.18 5.92 15.59
CA GLY A 354 -13.16 6.32 16.55
C GLY A 354 -11.86 5.55 16.34
N ASP A 355 -10.94 5.71 17.29
CA ASP A 355 -9.64 5.02 17.29
C ASP A 355 -9.78 3.55 17.73
N GLY A 356 -9.04 2.67 17.06
CA GLY A 356 -8.98 1.23 17.31
C GLY A 356 -8.17 0.51 16.24
N ASP A 357 -8.44 -0.78 16.06
CA ASP A 357 -7.78 -1.63 15.06
C ASP A 357 -8.70 -1.99 13.87
N GLY A 358 -9.80 -1.25 13.69
CA GLY A 358 -10.82 -1.48 12.66
C GLY A 358 -11.93 -2.44 13.10
N THR A 359 -11.75 -3.18 14.19
CA THR A 359 -12.77 -4.07 14.76
C THR A 359 -13.03 -3.77 16.23
N VAL A 360 -12.00 -3.60 17.05
CA VAL A 360 -12.12 -3.38 18.49
C VAL A 360 -11.70 -1.95 18.81
N ASN A 361 -12.58 -1.22 19.50
CA ASN A 361 -12.31 0.15 19.93
C ASN A 361 -11.08 0.19 20.85
N LYS A 362 -10.23 1.20 20.69
CA LYS A 362 -8.96 1.32 21.45
C LYS A 362 -9.12 1.20 22.95
N ARG A 363 -10.18 1.80 23.51
CA ARG A 363 -10.50 1.72 24.96
C ARG A 363 -10.68 0.28 25.45
N SER A 364 -11.21 -0.59 24.60
CA SER A 364 -11.37 -2.02 24.88
C SER A 364 -10.04 -2.75 24.69
N LEU A 365 -9.27 -2.44 23.65
CA LEU A 365 -7.93 -2.99 23.42
C LEU A 365 -6.96 -2.71 24.59
N GLU A 366 -7.05 -1.51 25.17
CA GLU A 366 -6.23 -1.05 26.29
C GLU A 366 -6.72 -1.57 27.66
N GLY A 367 -7.77 -2.39 27.70
CA GLY A 367 -8.37 -2.86 28.95
C GLY A 367 -7.40 -3.56 29.90
N CYS A 368 -6.44 -4.31 29.36
CA CYS A 368 -5.34 -4.94 30.09
C CYS A 368 -4.54 -3.99 31.00
N LEU A 369 -4.47 -2.69 30.68
CA LEU A 369 -3.71 -1.70 31.46
C LEU A 369 -4.25 -1.51 32.88
N HIS A 370 -5.52 -1.81 33.11
CA HIS A 370 -6.15 -1.72 34.44
C HIS A 370 -5.51 -2.70 35.44
N TRP A 371 -4.91 -3.79 34.96
CA TRP A 371 -4.31 -4.79 35.83
C TRP A 371 -2.90 -4.43 36.31
N ALA A 372 -2.24 -3.43 35.72
CA ALA A 372 -0.86 -3.08 36.05
C ALA A 372 -0.65 -2.79 37.55
N SER A 373 -1.66 -2.26 38.24
CA SER A 373 -1.64 -1.99 39.68
C SER A 373 -2.42 -2.99 40.53
N GLN A 374 -3.04 -4.01 39.93
CA GLN A 374 -3.96 -4.94 40.61
C GLN A 374 -3.39 -6.35 40.82
N GLN A 375 -2.25 -6.66 40.18
CA GLN A 375 -1.57 -7.94 40.34
C GLN A 375 -0.07 -7.75 40.57
N LYS A 376 0.59 -8.77 41.14
CA LYS A 376 2.03 -8.77 41.39
C LYS A 376 2.84 -8.96 40.10
N GLN A 377 2.31 -9.77 39.19
CA GLN A 377 2.95 -10.09 37.92
C GLN A 377 2.86 -8.91 36.95
N LYS A 378 3.91 -8.72 36.14
CA LYS A 378 4.02 -7.54 35.25
C LYS A 378 2.97 -7.56 34.13
N VAL A 379 2.54 -6.36 33.74
CA VAL A 379 1.71 -6.12 32.56
C VAL A 379 2.49 -5.26 31.59
N TYR A 380 2.76 -5.79 30.40
CA TYR A 380 3.43 -5.12 29.31
C TYR A 380 2.41 -4.71 28.25
N HIS A 381 2.62 -3.54 27.65
CA HIS A 381 1.76 -2.98 26.63
C HIS A 381 2.59 -2.56 25.42
N GLN A 382 2.21 -3.04 24.24
CA GLN A 382 2.88 -2.72 23.00
C GLN A 382 1.85 -2.46 21.90
N THR A 383 1.84 -1.23 21.39
CA THR A 383 0.94 -0.82 20.32
C THR A 383 1.62 -0.83 18.96
N PHE A 384 0.84 -1.03 17.91
CA PHE A 384 1.31 -1.09 16.52
C PHE A 384 0.48 -0.12 15.66
N PRO A 385 1.05 1.02 15.23
CA PRO A 385 0.30 2.02 14.46
C PRO A 385 -0.15 1.48 13.10
N LYS A 386 -1.40 1.77 12.72
CA LYS A 386 -2.04 1.42 11.44
C LYS A 386 -2.06 -0.09 11.14
N VAL A 387 -1.94 -0.93 12.18
CA VAL A 387 -2.13 -2.38 12.06
C VAL A 387 -3.60 -2.68 12.37
N ASP A 388 -4.31 -3.24 11.39
CA ASP A 388 -5.69 -3.66 11.58
C ASP A 388 -5.80 -4.96 12.39
N HIS A 389 -7.02 -5.27 12.82
CA HIS A 389 -7.36 -6.38 13.71
C HIS A 389 -6.80 -7.74 13.22
N MET A 390 -6.89 -8.03 11.93
CA MET A 390 -6.38 -9.28 11.36
C MET A 390 -4.91 -9.15 10.93
N GLY A 391 -4.49 -7.93 10.58
CA GLY A 391 -3.11 -7.58 10.24
C GLY A 391 -2.11 -7.90 11.35
N ILE A 392 -2.53 -7.86 12.62
CA ILE A 392 -1.66 -8.12 13.77
C ILE A 392 -1.05 -9.54 13.76
N LEU A 393 -1.74 -10.53 13.17
CA LEU A 393 -1.28 -11.93 13.14
C LEU A 393 -0.12 -12.15 12.17
N LYS A 394 0.07 -11.26 11.20
CA LYS A 394 1.09 -11.35 10.14
C LYS A 394 2.06 -10.16 10.12
N ASP A 395 1.83 -9.13 10.94
CA ASP A 395 2.71 -7.97 11.00
C ASP A 395 4.11 -8.35 11.49
N ILE A 396 5.13 -7.95 10.73
CA ILE A 396 6.51 -8.35 10.97
C ILE A 396 7.00 -7.87 12.34
N LYS A 397 6.57 -6.71 12.83
CA LYS A 397 6.98 -6.16 14.13
C LYS A 397 6.37 -6.97 15.27
N VAL A 398 5.12 -7.43 15.09
CA VAL A 398 4.45 -8.33 16.04
C VAL A 398 5.18 -9.68 16.07
N LEU A 399 5.47 -10.27 14.91
CA LEU A 399 6.24 -11.52 14.81
C LEU A 399 7.62 -11.40 15.47
N GLU A 400 8.31 -10.27 15.28
CA GLU A 400 9.59 -9.99 15.94
C GLU A 400 9.44 -9.86 17.46
N TYR A 401 8.37 -9.23 17.95
CA TYR A 401 8.10 -9.14 19.39
C TYR A 401 7.86 -10.54 19.98
N LEU A 402 6.98 -11.33 19.37
CA LEU A 402 6.68 -12.70 19.77
C LEU A 402 7.94 -13.56 19.75
N LYS A 403 8.73 -13.46 18.69
CA LYS A 403 10.01 -14.16 18.58
C LYS A 403 10.95 -13.81 19.73
N LYS A 404 11.11 -12.52 20.07
CA LYS A 404 11.97 -12.09 21.18
C LYS A 404 11.48 -12.57 22.53
N LEU A 405 10.17 -12.52 22.75
CA LEU A 405 9.52 -12.97 23.98
C LEU A 405 9.67 -14.48 24.18
N ILE A 406 9.45 -15.26 23.13
CA ILE A 406 9.44 -16.72 23.20
C ILE A 406 10.87 -17.31 23.20
N MET A 407 11.84 -16.63 22.58
CA MET A 407 13.23 -17.13 22.41
C MET A 407 14.23 -16.62 23.46
N ASP A 408 13.79 -15.94 24.53
CA ASP A 408 14.64 -15.44 25.64
C ASP A 408 15.88 -14.65 25.18
N LYS A 409 15.65 -13.45 24.64
CA LYS A 409 16.63 -12.34 24.63
C LYS A 409 15.95 -11.01 24.97
N LEU A 410 15.36 -10.92 26.17
CA LEU A 410 14.83 -9.65 26.67
C LEU A 410 15.69 -9.13 27.82
N ASN A 411 16.59 -8.19 27.48
CA ASN A 411 17.03 -7.15 28.40
C ASN A 411 15.85 -6.19 28.66
N ASP A 412 15.76 -5.66 29.87
CA ASP A 412 14.69 -4.88 30.52
C ASP A 412 14.14 -3.60 29.82
N ASN A 413 14.18 -3.49 28.48
CA ASN A 413 13.72 -2.31 27.74
C ASN A 413 12.28 -2.42 27.17
N ILE A 414 11.41 -3.25 27.74
CA ILE A 414 9.96 -3.15 27.46
C ILE A 414 9.40 -2.12 28.44
N ARG A 415 8.68 -1.10 27.91
CA ARG A 415 8.07 -0.02 28.70
C ARG A 415 7.38 -0.59 29.95
N ILE A 416 8.01 -0.39 31.09
CA ILE A 416 7.43 -0.64 32.40
C ILE A 416 6.48 0.52 32.66
N VAL A 417 5.19 0.24 32.79
CA VAL A 417 4.22 1.24 33.22
C VAL A 417 4.46 1.47 34.72
N THR A 418 5.14 2.56 35.08
CA THR A 418 5.17 3.04 36.47
C THR A 418 4.04 4.03 36.70
N PRO A 419 3.27 3.88 37.79
CA PRO A 419 2.17 4.78 38.12
C PRO A 419 2.75 6.02 38.80
N THR A 420 3.02 7.08 38.04
CA THR A 420 3.01 8.49 38.50
C THR A 420 3.51 9.43 37.40
N GLY A 421 2.68 10.42 37.07
CA GLY A 421 3.16 11.78 36.81
C GLY A 421 3.61 12.12 35.39
N THR A 422 2.79 12.94 34.75
CA THR A 422 3.13 13.89 33.66
C THR A 422 3.54 13.27 32.33
N ILE A 423 2.53 13.02 31.48
CA ILE A 423 2.66 13.15 30.03
C ILE A 423 2.98 14.63 29.77
N MET A 424 4.26 14.94 29.54
CA MET A 424 4.59 16.13 28.75
C MET A 424 4.16 15.80 27.32
N ASP A 425 2.98 16.27 27.00
CA ASP A 425 2.40 16.32 25.67
C ASP A 425 3.24 17.31 24.86
N ASP A 426 4.36 16.88 24.30
CA ASP A 426 5.01 17.66 23.24
C ASP A 426 4.26 17.34 21.94
N ASN A 427 3.13 18.03 21.79
CA ASN A 427 2.23 18.02 20.63
C ASN A 427 2.89 18.60 19.36
N ARG A 428 4.22 18.55 19.26
CA ARG A 428 5.01 18.95 18.09
C ARG A 428 5.68 17.71 17.53
N GLY A 429 5.20 17.25 16.37
CA GLY A 429 5.85 16.18 15.61
C GLY A 429 7.33 16.48 15.32
N PRO A 430 8.12 15.54 14.78
CA PRO A 430 9.58 15.66 14.62
C PRO A 430 10.05 16.75 13.62
N GLY A 431 9.15 17.59 13.12
CA GLY A 431 9.37 18.53 12.03
C GLY A 431 9.48 17.82 10.67
N PRO A 432 9.65 18.57 9.57
CA PRO A 432 9.77 18.01 8.23
C PRO A 432 11.08 17.23 8.08
N ILE A 433 11.10 16.21 7.23
CA ILE A 433 12.34 15.55 6.81
C ILE A 433 13.32 16.55 6.19
N PRO A 434 14.65 16.31 6.23
CA PRO A 434 15.59 17.21 5.57
C PRO A 434 15.33 17.27 4.07
N ASP A 435 15.45 18.47 3.49
CA ASP A 435 15.33 18.65 2.05
C ASP A 435 16.28 17.75 1.28
N ARG A 436 15.82 17.18 0.17
CA ARG A 436 16.65 16.35 -0.73
C ARG A 436 17.17 15.06 -0.07
N TRP A 437 16.49 14.56 0.96
CA TRP A 437 16.95 13.40 1.73
C TRP A 437 16.50 12.03 1.19
N LEU A 438 15.28 11.89 0.66
CA LEU A 438 14.64 10.62 0.26
C LEU A 438 15.48 9.89 -0.78
N LEU A 439 15.84 10.61 -1.85
CA LEU A 439 16.54 10.06 -3.02
C LEU A 439 18.07 10.16 -2.86
N CYS A 440 18.56 10.83 -1.81
CA CYS A 440 19.97 10.81 -1.43
C CYS A 440 20.41 9.37 -1.11
N PRO A 441 21.50 8.88 -1.72
CA PRO A 441 22.02 7.53 -1.44
C PRO A 441 22.37 7.35 0.03
N ARG A 442 21.97 6.20 0.59
CA ARG A 442 22.08 5.90 2.03
C ARG A 442 23.52 6.00 2.57
N LYS A 443 24.48 5.32 1.93
CA LYS A 443 25.88 5.23 2.37
C LYS A 443 26.86 5.20 1.21
N ALA A 444 28.15 5.40 1.48
CA ALA A 444 29.22 5.16 0.54
C ALA A 444 29.27 3.70 0.10
N ASN A 445 29.79 3.46 -1.11
CA ASN A 445 29.81 2.12 -1.71
C ASN A 445 30.79 1.19 -0.96
N ASN A 446 31.87 1.75 -0.44
CA ASN A 446 32.89 1.05 0.33
C ASN A 446 33.42 1.94 1.47
N LEU A 447 34.41 1.45 2.22
CA LEU A 447 35.17 2.25 3.19
C LEU A 447 36.17 3.16 2.47
N ILE A 448 36.14 4.44 2.81
CA ILE A 448 37.11 5.45 2.38
C ILE A 448 38.38 5.28 3.22
N ALA A 449 39.52 5.20 2.56
CA ALA A 449 40.83 4.93 3.14
C ALA A 449 40.86 3.66 4.04
N GLY A 450 39.95 2.71 3.78
CA GLY A 450 39.77 1.51 4.60
C GLY A 450 39.27 1.76 6.03
N LYS A 451 38.92 3.00 6.39
CA LYS A 451 38.58 3.40 7.78
C LYS A 451 37.24 4.11 7.93
N PHE A 452 36.83 4.89 6.94
CA PHE A 452 35.68 5.77 7.07
C PHE A 452 34.49 5.29 6.26
N LEU A 453 33.30 5.32 6.86
CA LEU A 453 32.03 5.12 6.17
C LEU A 453 31.27 6.44 6.15
N ALA A 454 31.19 7.09 4.99
CA ALA A 454 30.35 8.27 4.80
C ALA A 454 28.90 7.86 4.49
N PHE A 455 27.92 8.50 5.12
CA PHE A 455 26.49 8.22 4.88
C PHE A 455 25.60 9.46 5.10
N LYS A 456 24.35 9.42 4.64
CA LYS A 456 23.37 10.50 4.91
C LYS A 456 22.84 10.39 6.34
N THR A 457 22.29 11.45 6.95
CA THR A 457 21.74 11.31 8.30
C THR A 457 20.65 10.22 8.34
N PRO A 458 20.69 9.22 9.23
CA PRO A 458 19.54 8.36 9.43
C PRO A 458 18.37 9.16 10.01
N LEU A 459 17.15 8.68 9.80
CA LEU A 459 15.95 9.23 10.42
C LEU A 459 15.29 8.12 11.21
N ASP A 460 14.98 8.38 12.48
CA ASP A 460 14.29 7.40 13.32
C ASP A 460 12.81 7.29 12.95
N LYS A 461 12.12 6.36 13.60
CA LYS A 461 10.74 5.99 13.26
C LYS A 461 9.73 7.13 13.36
N ARG A 462 10.08 8.26 14.02
CA ARG A 462 9.21 9.43 14.12
C ARG A 462 8.91 10.05 12.74
N TYR A 463 9.81 9.90 11.77
CA TYR A 463 9.64 10.44 10.41
C TYR A 463 8.91 9.49 9.45
N ASN A 464 8.48 8.31 9.90
CA ASN A 464 7.97 7.27 9.00
C ASN A 464 6.71 7.68 8.24
N ASP A 465 5.84 8.52 8.82
CA ASP A 465 4.65 9.02 8.14
C ASP A 465 5.00 10.03 7.02
N GLN A 466 6.22 10.58 7.01
CA GLN A 466 6.71 11.52 5.99
C GLN A 466 7.59 10.84 4.93
N ILE A 467 7.90 9.55 5.07
CA ILE A 467 8.88 8.82 4.25
C ILE A 467 8.23 7.55 3.69
N PRO A 468 8.17 7.36 2.36
CA PRO A 468 7.72 6.09 1.79
C PRO A 468 8.60 4.92 2.29
N PRO A 469 8.02 3.74 2.62
CA PRO A 469 8.76 2.66 3.28
C PRO A 469 10.06 2.23 2.61
N GLN A 470 10.13 2.27 1.27
CA GLN A 470 11.32 1.94 0.49
C GLN A 470 12.52 2.88 0.77
N HIS A 471 12.28 4.07 1.32
CA HIS A 471 13.31 5.06 1.65
C HIS A 471 13.69 5.08 3.15
N PHE A 472 13.10 4.23 3.99
CA PHE A 472 13.49 4.11 5.39
C PHE A 472 14.99 3.90 5.54
N PHE A 473 15.60 4.62 6.49
CA PHE A 473 17.03 4.54 6.76
C PHE A 473 17.30 4.83 8.23
N TYR A 474 17.28 3.79 9.05
CA TYR A 474 17.53 3.84 10.49
C TYR A 474 19.00 3.60 10.82
N PRO A 475 19.51 4.06 11.98
CA PRO A 475 20.87 3.74 12.41
C PRO A 475 21.18 2.25 12.36
N SER A 476 20.25 1.39 12.80
CA SER A 476 20.42 -0.08 12.80
C SER A 476 20.72 -0.69 11.44
N MET A 477 20.22 -0.11 10.35
CA MET A 477 20.47 -0.61 9.00
C MET A 477 21.95 -0.50 8.62
N LEU A 478 22.67 0.53 9.11
CA LEU A 478 24.11 0.65 8.87
C LEU A 478 24.89 -0.42 9.60
N PHE A 479 24.58 -0.67 10.88
CA PHE A 479 25.23 -1.72 11.66
C PHE A 479 25.03 -3.11 11.02
N SER A 480 23.80 -3.45 10.61
CA SER A 480 23.53 -4.73 9.93
C SER A 480 24.30 -4.90 8.62
N VAL A 481 24.48 -3.81 7.84
CA VAL A 481 25.28 -3.86 6.61
C VAL A 481 26.76 -4.04 6.93
N MET A 482 27.29 -3.36 7.96
CA MET A 482 28.68 -3.50 8.37
C MET A 482 28.99 -4.89 8.94
N ASP A 483 28.06 -5.46 9.71
CA ASP A 483 28.14 -6.84 10.19
C ASP A 483 28.21 -7.84 9.04
N SER A 484 27.45 -7.62 7.96
CA SER A 484 27.50 -8.48 6.75
C SER A 484 28.86 -8.43 6.04
N TYR A 485 29.58 -7.31 6.15
CA TYR A 485 30.95 -7.17 5.64
C TYR A 485 32.00 -7.66 6.65
N LYS A 486 31.56 -8.16 7.82
CA LYS A 486 32.43 -8.53 8.95
C LYS A 486 33.32 -7.38 9.42
N VAL A 487 32.83 -6.15 9.30
CA VAL A 487 33.51 -4.94 9.76
C VAL A 487 32.72 -4.35 10.92
N LYS A 488 33.38 -4.09 12.05
CA LYS A 488 32.75 -3.46 13.20
C LYS A 488 32.74 -1.94 13.07
N LEU A 489 31.56 -1.33 13.18
CA LEU A 489 31.40 0.13 13.27
C LEU A 489 31.55 0.55 14.74
N GLY A 490 32.64 1.22 15.09
CA GLY A 490 33.00 1.47 16.49
C GLY A 490 32.88 2.92 16.94
N LEU A 491 32.95 3.88 16.02
CA LEU A 491 32.76 5.30 16.28
C LEU A 491 31.74 5.88 15.29
N TRP A 492 30.83 6.70 15.79
CA TRP A 492 29.80 7.37 15.01
C TRP A 492 29.87 8.87 15.22
N ILE A 493 30.15 9.62 14.16
CA ILE A 493 30.33 11.06 14.17
C ILE A 493 29.17 11.74 13.45
N ASP A 494 28.39 12.53 14.20
CA ASP A 494 27.26 13.32 13.72
C ASP A 494 27.63 14.80 13.59
N LEU A 495 27.65 15.29 12.34
CA LEU A 495 28.03 16.66 11.97
C LEU A 495 26.81 17.59 11.79
N THR A 496 25.61 17.13 12.11
CA THR A 496 24.38 17.92 11.98
C THR A 496 24.23 18.91 13.13
N ASN A 497 23.64 20.07 12.85
CA ASN A 497 23.38 21.11 13.86
C ASN A 497 22.10 20.87 14.67
N THR A 498 21.55 19.65 14.67
CA THR A 498 20.31 19.31 15.35
C THR A 498 20.35 17.87 15.85
N SER A 499 19.65 17.57 16.95
CA SER A 499 19.53 16.21 17.49
C SER A 499 18.15 15.59 17.20
N ARG A 500 17.37 16.19 16.28
CA ARG A 500 15.98 15.77 16.01
C ARG A 500 15.85 14.52 15.15
N PHE A 501 16.91 14.07 14.49
CA PHE A 501 16.83 13.06 13.43
C PHE A 501 16.77 11.63 13.96
N TYR A 502 17.61 11.31 14.94
CA TYR A 502 17.62 10.02 15.63
C TYR A 502 18.23 10.23 17.02
N ARG A 503 18.02 9.28 17.92
CA ARG A 503 18.53 9.37 19.30
C ARG A 503 19.93 8.77 19.37
N LYS A 504 20.84 9.39 20.14
CA LYS A 504 22.21 8.88 20.31
C LYS A 504 22.22 7.47 20.91
N GLU A 505 21.22 7.16 21.74
CA GLU A 505 21.05 5.87 22.38
C GLU A 505 20.80 4.77 21.33
N ASP A 506 20.19 5.08 20.18
CA ASP A 506 19.95 4.11 19.10
C ASP A 506 21.28 3.65 18.45
N VAL A 507 22.35 4.44 18.58
CA VAL A 507 23.71 4.14 18.09
C VAL A 507 24.53 3.47 19.19
N GLU A 508 24.50 4.02 20.41
CA GLU A 508 25.25 3.50 21.56
C GLU A 508 24.81 2.07 21.95
N ASN A 509 23.50 1.80 21.89
CA ASN A 509 22.96 0.45 22.14
C ASN A 509 23.39 -0.60 21.12
N LEU A 510 23.87 -0.18 19.94
CA LEU A 510 24.40 -1.05 18.89
C LEU A 510 25.92 -1.23 18.98
N GLY A 511 26.55 -0.69 20.04
CA GLY A 511 27.96 -0.94 20.36
C GLY A 511 28.96 0.01 19.71
N ALA A 512 28.51 1.14 19.12
CA ALA A 512 29.40 2.22 18.68
C ALA A 512 29.38 3.41 19.65
N LYS A 513 30.52 4.07 19.83
CA LYS A 513 30.58 5.34 20.55
C LYS A 513 29.97 6.47 19.71
N TYR A 514 29.04 7.23 20.26
CA TYR A 514 28.45 8.38 19.58
C TYR A 514 29.19 9.69 19.93
N VAL A 515 29.51 10.50 18.92
CA VAL A 515 30.09 11.83 19.08
C VAL A 515 29.38 12.82 18.16
N LYS A 516 28.91 13.94 18.72
CA LYS A 516 28.32 15.04 17.95
C LYS A 516 29.31 16.19 17.85
N LEU A 517 29.68 16.56 16.62
CA LEU A 517 30.50 17.74 16.31
C LEU A 517 29.62 18.74 15.58
N GLN A 518 29.00 19.65 16.34
CA GLN A 518 28.04 20.61 15.79
C GLN A 518 28.75 21.64 14.90
N CYS A 519 28.54 21.53 13.58
CA CYS A 519 28.94 22.56 12.62
C CYS A 519 27.71 23.40 12.25
N ARG A 520 27.81 24.74 12.35
CA ARG A 520 26.72 25.68 12.01
C ARG A 520 26.18 25.42 10.59
N GLY A 521 24.87 25.60 10.37
CA GLY A 521 24.23 25.45 9.06
C GLY A 521 24.41 26.70 8.18
N HIS A 522 24.20 26.55 6.87
CA HIS A 522 24.29 27.57 5.80
C HIS A 522 25.69 27.95 5.30
N GLY A 523 26.22 27.17 4.36
CA GLY A 523 27.25 27.64 3.42
C GLY A 523 28.68 27.76 3.92
N GLU A 524 28.93 27.63 5.23
CA GLU A 524 30.29 27.72 5.77
C GLU A 524 31.02 26.35 5.76
N THR A 525 32.32 26.39 5.47
CA THR A 525 33.26 25.26 5.57
C THR A 525 33.70 25.06 7.03
N PRO A 526 34.03 23.83 7.48
CA PRO A 526 34.55 23.61 8.82
C PRO A 526 35.85 24.39 9.05
N ASN A 527 35.94 25.15 10.14
CA ASN A 527 37.13 25.94 10.46
C ASN A 527 38.31 25.06 10.95
N GLY A 528 39.48 25.67 11.15
CA GLY A 528 40.70 24.97 11.58
C GLY A 528 40.51 24.17 12.88
N ASP A 529 39.87 24.76 13.90
CA ASP A 529 39.66 24.09 15.19
C ASP A 529 38.72 22.88 15.11
N GLN A 530 37.64 22.99 14.32
CA GLN A 530 36.73 21.87 14.06
C GLN A 530 37.44 20.75 13.30
N THR A 531 38.29 21.12 12.34
CA THR A 531 39.09 20.17 11.55
C THR A 531 40.08 19.44 12.45
N ASN A 532 40.86 20.18 13.25
CA ASN A 532 41.79 19.62 14.24
C ASN A 532 41.09 18.71 15.25
N THR A 533 39.91 19.09 15.73
CA THR A 533 39.11 18.29 16.67
C THR A 533 38.68 16.96 16.04
N PHE A 534 38.17 17.00 14.81
CA PHE A 534 37.79 15.81 14.07
C PHE A 534 39.00 14.91 13.82
N VAL A 535 40.12 15.48 13.37
CA VAL A 535 41.35 14.73 13.05
C VAL A 535 41.91 14.04 14.29
N ASN A 536 42.04 14.76 15.41
CA ASN A 536 42.53 14.21 16.67
C ASN A 536 41.61 13.12 17.24
N LEU A 537 40.29 13.29 17.11
CA LEU A 537 39.31 12.29 17.53
C LEU A 537 39.46 11.00 16.73
N CYS A 538 39.54 11.10 15.40
CA CYS A 538 39.67 9.96 14.51
C CYS A 538 41.03 9.25 14.70
N ASP A 539 42.11 10.02 14.80
CA ASP A 539 43.47 9.51 15.03
C ASP A 539 43.55 8.73 16.35
N LYS A 540 43.03 9.31 17.44
CA LYS A 540 42.96 8.63 18.73
C LYS A 540 42.16 7.33 18.65
N PHE A 541 41.01 7.34 17.98
CA PHE A 541 40.16 6.17 17.85
C PHE A 541 40.81 5.06 17.02
N ILE A 542 41.44 5.40 15.89
CA ILE A 542 42.09 4.42 15.00
C ILE A 542 43.29 3.77 15.69
N ARG A 543 44.07 4.53 16.49
CA ARG A 543 45.17 3.96 17.28
C ARG A 543 44.69 2.98 18.35
N THR A 544 43.57 3.26 19.01
CA THR A 544 43.04 2.37 20.06
C THR A 544 42.25 1.19 19.49
N ASN A 545 41.59 1.36 18.35
CA ASN A 545 40.70 0.36 17.74
C ASN A 545 41.07 0.13 16.26
N PRO A 546 42.22 -0.49 15.97
CA PRO A 546 42.74 -0.59 14.61
C PRO A 546 41.93 -1.48 13.67
N LEU A 547 41.01 -2.31 14.20
CA LEU A 547 40.13 -3.18 13.39
C LEU A 547 38.71 -2.62 13.21
N GLU A 548 38.41 -1.49 13.86
CA GLU A 548 37.07 -0.88 13.80
C GLU A 548 37.06 0.29 12.81
N CYS A 549 35.91 0.55 12.22
CA CYS A 549 35.69 1.65 11.29
C CYS A 549 34.92 2.81 11.96
N ILE A 550 35.04 3.99 11.35
CA ILE A 550 34.41 5.24 11.79
C ILE A 550 33.29 5.60 10.82
N GLY A 551 32.08 5.75 11.33
CA GLY A 551 30.94 6.27 10.60
C GLY A 551 30.87 7.78 10.71
N VAL A 552 30.70 8.49 9.60
CA VAL A 552 30.63 9.96 9.59
C VAL A 552 29.48 10.41 8.70
N HIS A 553 28.62 11.30 9.21
CA HIS A 553 27.56 11.90 8.41
C HIS A 553 27.32 13.38 8.74
N CYS A 554 26.81 14.10 7.74
CA CYS A 554 26.08 15.35 7.91
C CYS A 554 24.62 15.10 7.48
N THR A 555 23.91 16.10 6.96
CA THR A 555 22.55 15.89 6.44
C THR A 555 22.55 14.89 5.27
N HIS A 556 23.40 15.11 4.25
CA HIS A 556 23.46 14.25 3.05
C HIS A 556 24.70 13.34 2.98
N GLY A 557 25.74 13.64 3.77
CA GLY A 557 26.97 12.82 3.81
C GLY A 557 27.91 13.01 2.62
N PHE A 558 27.99 14.22 2.07
CA PHE A 558 28.85 14.55 0.91
C PHE A 558 29.83 15.68 1.23
N ASN A 559 29.41 16.96 1.18
CA ASN A 559 30.35 18.09 1.24
C ASN A 559 31.08 18.21 2.59
N ARG A 560 30.35 18.44 3.68
CA ARG A 560 30.95 18.57 5.03
C ARG A 560 31.64 17.29 5.51
N THR A 561 31.01 16.14 5.25
CA THR A 561 31.59 14.83 5.58
C THR A 561 32.86 14.57 4.79
N GLY A 562 32.85 14.84 3.48
CA GLY A 562 34.00 14.67 2.60
C GLY A 562 35.14 15.59 2.99
N PHE A 563 34.85 16.86 3.30
CA PHE A 563 35.86 17.83 3.73
C PHE A 563 36.66 17.32 4.94
N LEU A 564 35.97 16.92 6.01
CA LEU A 564 36.64 16.44 7.23
C LEU A 564 37.37 15.11 7.01
N VAL A 565 36.79 14.18 6.23
CA VAL A 565 37.45 12.90 5.91
C VAL A 565 38.71 13.12 5.06
N ILE A 566 38.65 14.01 4.06
CA ILE A 566 39.80 14.35 3.21
C ILE A 566 40.88 15.06 4.02
N SER A 567 40.53 16.04 4.86
CA SER A 567 41.49 16.67 5.78
C SER A 567 42.23 15.64 6.63
N TYR A 568 41.53 14.62 7.14
CA TYR A 568 42.19 13.53 7.88
C TYR A 568 43.15 12.72 7.01
N MET A 569 42.74 12.37 5.78
CA MET A 569 43.59 11.61 4.85
C MET A 569 44.87 12.37 4.50
N VAL A 570 44.77 13.69 4.32
CA VAL A 570 45.93 14.54 4.05
C VAL A 570 46.82 14.68 5.28
N GLU A 571 46.26 15.02 6.45
CA GLU A 571 47.05 15.31 7.65
C GLU A 571 47.64 14.08 8.35
N LYS A 572 47.04 12.89 8.17
CA LYS A 572 47.41 11.67 8.92
C LYS A 572 47.73 10.45 8.06
N MET A 573 47.42 10.46 6.77
CA MET A 573 47.62 9.29 5.89
C MET A 573 48.51 9.60 4.68
N ASP A 574 49.15 10.76 4.63
CA ASP A 574 50.06 11.21 3.57
C ASP A 574 49.44 11.23 2.16
N TYR A 575 48.13 11.45 2.06
CA TYR A 575 47.48 11.66 0.76
C TYR A 575 47.73 13.09 0.27
N SER A 576 47.99 13.26 -1.03
CA SER A 576 47.77 14.58 -1.65
C SER A 576 46.28 14.90 -1.70
N VAL A 577 45.92 16.18 -1.66
CA VAL A 577 44.52 16.64 -1.70
C VAL A 577 43.77 16.10 -2.93
N ASP A 578 44.44 16.03 -4.08
CA ASP A 578 43.92 15.44 -5.32
C ASP A 578 43.66 13.93 -5.22
N ALA A 579 44.54 13.20 -4.55
CA ALA A 579 44.37 11.76 -4.35
C ALA A 579 43.20 11.48 -3.42
N ALA A 580 43.10 12.25 -2.32
CA ALA A 580 42.03 12.11 -1.35
C ALA A 580 40.65 12.49 -1.93
N LEU A 581 40.57 13.57 -2.72
CA LEU A 581 39.34 13.95 -3.44
C LEU A 581 38.88 12.86 -4.41
N ARG A 582 39.82 12.29 -5.19
CA ARG A 582 39.51 11.21 -6.14
C ARG A 582 39.03 9.95 -5.42
N GLU A 583 39.69 9.55 -4.34
CA GLU A 583 39.25 8.39 -3.56
C GLU A 583 37.86 8.59 -2.97
N PHE A 584 37.60 9.76 -2.36
CA PHE A 584 36.29 10.06 -1.82
C PHE A 584 35.22 10.07 -2.92
N ALA A 585 35.50 10.63 -4.09
CA ALA A 585 34.59 10.63 -5.24
C ALA A 585 34.32 9.23 -5.81
N LEU A 586 35.33 8.35 -5.85
CA LEU A 586 35.18 6.96 -6.29
C LEU A 586 34.29 6.16 -5.34
N VAL A 587 34.49 6.33 -4.03
CA VAL A 587 33.80 5.56 -3.00
C VAL A 587 32.42 6.13 -2.67
N ARG A 588 32.24 7.46 -2.80
CA ARG A 588 30.99 8.20 -2.58
C ARG A 588 30.67 9.13 -3.78
N PRO A 589 30.30 8.59 -4.96
CA PRO A 589 30.06 9.40 -6.15
C PRO A 589 28.94 10.44 -5.96
N PRO A 590 29.12 11.69 -6.44
CA PRO A 590 30.25 12.18 -7.25
C PRO A 590 31.42 12.77 -6.44
N GLY A 591 31.40 12.66 -5.11
CA GLY A 591 32.33 13.34 -4.21
C GLY A 591 31.75 14.65 -3.65
N ILE A 592 32.63 15.57 -3.27
CA ILE A 592 32.25 16.94 -2.88
C ILE A 592 31.79 17.67 -4.15
N TYR A 593 30.57 18.20 -4.16
CA TYR A 593 29.97 18.87 -5.32
C TYR A 593 29.71 20.36 -5.08
N LYS A 594 30.17 20.88 -3.93
CA LYS A 594 30.11 22.29 -3.56
C LYS A 594 31.50 22.90 -3.66
N VAL A 595 31.65 23.88 -4.54
CA VAL A 595 32.95 24.46 -4.91
C VAL A 595 33.66 25.10 -3.71
N ASP A 596 32.93 25.75 -2.82
CA ASP A 596 33.40 26.36 -1.58
C ASP A 596 34.18 25.38 -0.68
N TYR A 597 33.76 24.11 -0.65
CA TYR A 597 34.46 23.08 0.13
C TYR A 597 35.73 22.57 -0.56
N ILE A 598 35.78 22.56 -1.89
CA ILE A 598 36.96 22.13 -2.65
C ILE A 598 38.01 23.23 -2.60
N GLU A 599 37.60 24.49 -2.81
CA GLU A 599 38.47 25.65 -2.75
C GLU A 599 39.19 25.76 -1.39
N GLU A 600 38.45 25.64 -0.28
CA GLU A 600 39.03 25.65 1.06
C GLU A 600 40.03 24.50 1.29
N LEU A 601 39.80 23.30 0.73
CA LEU A 601 40.76 22.18 0.83
C LEU A 601 42.06 22.50 0.10
N PHE A 602 41.99 23.11 -1.10
CA PHE A 602 43.18 23.50 -1.84
C PHE A 602 43.88 24.70 -1.21
N GLN A 603 43.15 25.66 -0.64
CA GLN A 603 43.74 26.75 0.13
C GLN A 603 44.54 26.25 1.34
N ARG A 604 44.10 25.16 1.99
CA ARG A 604 44.78 24.59 3.16
C ARG A 604 45.91 23.62 2.83
N TYR A 605 45.74 22.81 1.79
CA TYR A 605 46.59 21.62 1.59
C TYR A 605 47.13 21.46 0.16
N GLY A 606 46.86 22.38 -0.77
CA GLY A 606 47.30 22.30 -2.16
C GLY A 606 47.59 23.67 -2.77
N ASP A 607 47.55 23.77 -4.10
CA ASP A 607 47.60 25.02 -4.85
C ASP A 607 46.22 25.32 -5.44
N ILE A 608 45.69 26.52 -5.20
CA ILE A 608 44.37 26.94 -5.69
C ILE A 608 44.29 26.91 -7.23
N ASN A 609 45.43 27.05 -7.92
CA ASN A 609 45.51 26.99 -9.38
C ASN A 609 45.29 25.58 -9.93
N ASP A 610 45.53 24.54 -9.12
CA ASP A 610 45.35 23.13 -9.48
C ASP A 610 43.97 22.59 -9.08
N MET A 611 43.07 23.44 -8.58
CA MET A 611 41.74 23.05 -8.13
C MET A 611 40.91 22.42 -9.27
N PRO A 612 40.40 21.18 -9.11
CA PRO A 612 39.54 20.55 -10.10
C PRO A 612 38.16 21.22 -10.12
N LEU A 613 37.53 21.23 -11.30
CA LEU A 613 36.14 21.68 -11.43
C LEU A 613 35.23 20.82 -10.56
N ALA A 614 34.38 21.47 -9.77
CA ALA A 614 33.40 20.78 -8.94
C ALA A 614 32.47 19.92 -9.83
N PRO A 615 32.21 18.66 -9.46
CA PRO A 615 31.33 17.79 -10.24
C PRO A 615 29.91 18.33 -10.26
N GLU A 616 29.17 18.00 -11.34
CA GLU A 616 27.77 18.40 -11.43
C GLU A 616 26.95 17.90 -10.23
N ARG A 617 26.00 18.73 -9.81
CA ARG A 617 25.14 18.42 -8.67
C ARG A 617 24.35 17.13 -8.93
N PRO A 618 24.37 16.16 -7.99
CA PRO A 618 23.69 14.88 -8.19
C PRO A 618 22.19 15.03 -8.47
N ASP A 619 21.64 14.13 -9.28
CA ASP A 619 20.24 14.23 -9.72
C ASP A 619 19.21 14.10 -8.59
N TRP A 620 19.52 13.37 -7.53
CA TRP A 620 18.67 13.29 -6.33
C TRP A 620 18.56 14.63 -5.57
N CYS A 621 19.41 15.62 -5.89
CA CYS A 621 19.23 16.98 -5.41
C CYS A 621 18.15 17.76 -6.17
N ARG A 622 17.63 17.24 -7.29
CA ARG A 622 16.67 17.92 -8.19
C ARG A 622 15.23 17.46 -7.98
N GLU A 623 15.03 16.28 -7.39
CA GLU A 623 13.73 15.57 -7.35
C GLU A 623 12.80 15.99 -6.17
N TYR A 624 13.06 17.13 -5.55
CA TYR A 624 12.26 17.69 -4.44
C TYR A 624 11.66 19.07 -4.73
N ASP A 625 11.68 19.47 -6.00
CA ASP A 625 10.96 20.64 -6.49
C ASP A 625 9.58 20.25 -7.07
N ASP A 626 9.20 18.98 -6.89
CA ASP A 626 7.94 18.37 -7.29
C ASP A 626 7.01 18.28 -6.07
N GLY A 627 6.68 19.43 -5.47
CA GLY A 627 5.88 19.52 -4.24
C GLY A 627 4.38 19.28 -4.44
N ASP A 628 3.81 18.42 -3.60
CA ASP A 628 2.51 18.67 -2.97
C ASP A 628 2.69 19.84 -1.98
N GLY A 629 1.79 20.82 -2.02
CA GLY A 629 2.01 22.18 -1.50
C GLY A 629 1.64 22.43 -0.05
N ASP A 630 2.17 23.53 0.48
CA ASP A 630 1.53 24.42 1.45
C ASP A 630 2.05 25.84 1.20
N GLY A 631 1.18 26.82 1.33
CA GLY A 631 1.48 28.23 1.09
C GLY A 631 2.21 28.85 2.26
N GLU A 632 3.27 29.61 1.96
CA GLU A 632 3.63 30.79 2.73
C GLU A 632 3.60 31.98 1.77
N GLN A 633 2.71 32.94 2.08
CA GLN A 633 2.80 34.30 1.60
C GLN A 633 4.09 34.90 2.16
N ASP A 634 4.93 35.46 1.30
CA ASP A 634 5.91 36.45 1.71
C ASP A 634 5.57 37.77 0.99
N ASP A 635 5.11 38.71 1.79
CA ASP A 635 5.13 40.13 1.50
C ASP A 635 6.60 40.59 1.39
N ASN A 636 7.00 41.13 0.24
CA ASN A 636 7.61 42.44 0.14
C ASN A 636 8.03 42.76 -1.30
N GLU A 637 7.45 43.85 -1.79
CA GLU A 637 7.92 44.63 -2.94
C GLU A 637 9.28 45.28 -2.65
N ASN A 638 10.07 45.40 -3.72
CA ASN A 638 11.12 46.38 -4.06
C ASN A 638 12.18 45.62 -4.89
N GLY A 639 12.50 45.93 -6.14
CA GLY A 639 12.59 47.25 -6.77
C GLY A 639 13.99 47.33 -7.39
N ASP A 640 14.02 47.16 -8.71
CA ASP A 640 15.02 47.58 -9.71
C ASP A 640 16.50 47.15 -9.72
N GLU A 641 16.82 46.53 -10.86
CA GLU A 641 17.88 46.85 -11.84
C GLU A 641 19.33 47.08 -11.37
N SER A 642 20.23 46.23 -11.86
CA SER A 642 21.28 46.69 -12.79
C SER A 642 22.03 45.52 -13.46
N GLU A 643 22.27 45.73 -14.75
CA GLU A 643 22.95 44.87 -15.71
C GLU A 643 24.44 44.69 -15.40
N SER A 644 25.02 43.53 -15.72
CA SER A 644 25.90 43.41 -16.90
C SER A 644 26.69 42.09 -16.97
N SER A 645 26.55 41.47 -18.14
CA SER A 645 27.55 40.77 -18.96
C SER A 645 28.30 39.51 -18.47
N ASN A 646 28.02 38.45 -19.24
CA ASN A 646 28.93 37.49 -19.89
C ASN A 646 29.69 36.47 -19.03
N GLY A 647 29.42 35.19 -19.35
CA GLY A 647 30.33 34.09 -19.06
C GLY A 647 29.61 32.76 -18.97
N SER A 648 29.56 32.04 -20.08
CA SER A 648 29.07 30.66 -20.22
C SER A 648 29.46 29.70 -19.08
N SER A 649 28.50 28.93 -18.58
CA SER A 649 28.79 27.55 -18.15
C SER A 649 27.56 26.64 -18.19
N ILE A 650 27.73 25.60 -18.98
CA ILE A 650 26.93 24.40 -19.17
C ILE A 650 26.70 23.69 -17.82
N GLY A 651 25.48 23.18 -17.60
CA GLY A 651 25.17 22.24 -16.51
C GLY A 651 24.00 21.35 -16.92
N ASN A 652 24.29 20.06 -17.15
CA ASN A 652 23.37 19.10 -17.74
C ASN A 652 22.15 18.84 -16.86
N LYS A 653 20.98 19.28 -17.34
CA LYS A 653 19.68 18.69 -16.95
C LYS A 653 19.61 17.27 -17.54
N ARG A 654 19.23 16.28 -16.72
CA ARG A 654 18.84 14.94 -17.18
C ARG A 654 17.79 15.08 -18.29
N ARG A 655 18.23 15.00 -19.53
CA ARG A 655 17.39 14.70 -20.68
C ARG A 655 16.80 13.32 -20.45
N GLY A 656 15.49 13.18 -20.62
CA GLY A 656 14.93 11.87 -20.94
C GLY A 656 15.79 11.28 -22.05
N LYS A 657 16.25 10.04 -21.90
CA LYS A 657 16.95 9.38 -23.01
C LYS A 657 15.94 9.34 -24.17
N ASN A 658 16.04 10.32 -25.06
CA ASN A 658 15.25 10.37 -26.28
C ASN A 658 15.46 9.06 -27.02
N LYS A 659 14.35 8.49 -27.49
CA LYS A 659 14.36 7.34 -28.39
C LYS A 659 15.36 7.64 -29.51
N LYS A 660 16.32 6.75 -29.77
CA LYS A 660 17.20 6.87 -30.94
C LYS A 660 16.29 6.82 -32.18
N ASN A 661 15.96 7.99 -32.73
CA ASN A 661 15.03 8.22 -33.85
C ASN A 661 13.53 8.11 -33.48
N PRO A 662 12.93 9.14 -32.87
CA PRO A 662 11.48 9.17 -32.69
C PRO A 662 10.80 9.36 -34.04
N VAL A 663 9.70 8.64 -34.26
CA VAL A 663 8.92 8.68 -35.50
C VAL A 663 7.55 9.25 -35.15
N PHE A 664 7.17 10.36 -35.79
CA PHE A 664 5.79 10.84 -35.73
C PHE A 664 4.89 9.76 -36.33
N MET A 665 3.66 9.59 -35.82
CA MET A 665 2.73 8.53 -36.22
C MET A 665 2.93 8.09 -37.69
N PRO A 666 3.34 6.83 -37.95
CA PRO A 666 3.70 6.38 -39.29
C PRO A 666 2.59 6.65 -40.32
N GLY A 667 2.95 7.23 -41.46
CA GLY A 667 2.02 7.52 -42.56
C GLY A 667 1.51 8.96 -42.63
N VAL A 668 1.93 9.86 -41.73
CA VAL A 668 1.61 11.29 -41.81
C VAL A 668 2.74 12.06 -42.54
N PRO A 669 2.48 12.70 -43.70
CA PRO A 669 3.48 13.48 -44.41
C PRO A 669 3.72 14.85 -43.75
N GLY A 670 4.78 15.57 -44.15
CA GLY A 670 4.96 16.99 -43.77
C GLY A 670 5.29 17.24 -42.28
N VAL A 671 5.86 16.24 -41.59
CA VAL A 671 6.27 16.34 -40.18
C VAL A 671 7.75 15.99 -40.03
N THR A 672 8.49 16.84 -39.34
CA THR A 672 9.94 16.67 -39.11
C THR A 672 10.26 16.57 -37.62
N VAL A 673 11.25 15.75 -37.26
CA VAL A 673 11.72 15.63 -35.87
C VAL A 673 12.52 16.89 -35.50
N VAL A 674 12.20 17.48 -34.35
CA VAL A 674 12.96 18.62 -33.83
C VAL A 674 14.09 18.11 -32.94
N HIS A 675 15.32 18.47 -33.29
CA HIS A 675 16.50 18.16 -32.51
C HIS A 675 16.91 19.33 -31.59
N GLU A 676 17.90 19.09 -30.76
CA GLU A 676 18.42 20.08 -29.81
C GLU A 676 19.24 21.17 -30.53
N PRO A 677 19.23 22.42 -30.03
CA PRO A 677 18.65 22.90 -28.77
C PRO A 677 17.16 23.28 -28.85
N LYS A 678 16.59 23.42 -30.05
CA LYS A 678 15.20 23.86 -30.29
C LYS A 678 14.17 22.97 -29.58
N MET A 679 14.40 21.65 -29.57
CA MET A 679 13.56 20.68 -28.86
C MET A 679 13.38 21.04 -27.38
N THR A 680 14.47 21.34 -26.67
CA THR A 680 14.43 21.66 -25.23
C THR A 680 13.69 22.97 -24.96
N ALA A 681 13.79 23.96 -25.85
CA ALA A 681 13.04 25.20 -25.74
C ALA A 681 11.53 24.97 -25.91
N VAL A 682 11.13 24.17 -26.91
CA VAL A 682 9.72 23.81 -27.15
C VAL A 682 9.13 23.00 -25.99
N GLN A 683 9.85 22.01 -25.49
CA GLN A 683 9.46 21.22 -24.31
C GLN A 683 9.20 22.14 -23.11
N ARG A 684 10.16 23.02 -22.80
CA ARG A 684 10.05 23.96 -21.67
C ARG A 684 8.85 24.88 -21.84
N ARG A 685 8.64 25.40 -23.05
CA ARG A 685 7.52 26.30 -23.33
C ARG A 685 6.17 25.61 -23.13
N ALA A 686 6.01 24.37 -23.58
CA ALA A 686 4.79 23.59 -23.34
C ALA A 686 4.57 23.31 -21.84
N GLN A 687 5.64 22.98 -21.11
CA GLN A 687 5.60 22.74 -19.66
C GLN A 687 5.20 23.99 -18.87
N GLU A 688 5.82 25.14 -19.17
CA GLU A 688 5.47 26.45 -18.59
C GLU A 688 4.00 26.79 -18.85
N MET A 689 3.53 26.60 -20.09
CA MET A 689 2.15 26.90 -20.43
C MET A 689 1.14 26.01 -19.69
N CYS A 690 1.49 24.76 -19.39
CA CYS A 690 0.71 23.82 -18.58
C CYS A 690 0.82 24.01 -17.07
N GLY A 691 1.73 24.85 -16.57
CA GLY A 691 2.07 24.86 -15.15
C GLY A 691 2.76 23.57 -14.68
N TRP A 692 3.33 22.79 -15.59
CA TRP A 692 4.02 21.53 -15.30
C TRP A 692 5.46 21.80 -14.90
N LYS A 693 5.78 21.65 -13.61
CA LYS A 693 7.12 21.91 -13.07
C LYS A 693 8.07 20.72 -13.21
N LYS A 694 7.53 19.52 -13.45
CA LYS A 694 8.31 18.28 -13.55
C LYS A 694 8.94 18.12 -14.95
N GLY A 695 9.89 17.21 -15.09
CA GLY A 695 10.36 16.77 -16.40
C GLY A 695 9.32 15.93 -17.16
N GLY A 696 9.44 15.83 -18.49
CA GLY A 696 8.60 14.92 -19.32
C GLY A 696 7.34 15.55 -19.91
N PHE A 697 6.43 14.70 -20.39
CA PHE A 697 5.21 15.09 -21.11
C PHE A 697 4.15 15.66 -20.13
N PRO A 698 3.65 16.89 -20.36
CA PRO A 698 2.77 17.57 -19.39
C PRO A 698 1.27 17.25 -19.54
N GLY A 699 0.87 16.50 -20.58
CA GLY A 699 -0.55 16.28 -20.89
C GLY A 699 -1.31 15.43 -19.87
N SER A 700 -2.57 15.79 -19.62
CA SER A 700 -3.47 15.14 -18.66
C SER A 700 -3.73 13.66 -18.99
N GLN A 701 -3.77 12.81 -17.95
CA GLN A 701 -3.89 11.35 -18.04
C GLN A 701 -5.09 10.84 -17.22
N PRO A 702 -6.10 10.24 -17.87
CA PRO A 702 -7.24 9.67 -17.17
C PRO A 702 -6.90 8.36 -16.42
N VAL A 703 -7.53 8.17 -15.27
CA VAL A 703 -7.47 6.95 -14.45
C VAL A 703 -8.51 5.92 -14.89
N SER A 704 -8.23 4.63 -14.68
CA SER A 704 -9.18 3.58 -15.05
C SER A 704 -10.41 3.60 -14.13
N MET A 705 -11.59 3.45 -14.71
CA MET A 705 -12.84 3.38 -13.96
C MET A 705 -12.91 2.08 -13.16
N ASP A 706 -13.35 2.17 -11.91
CA ASP A 706 -13.56 1.06 -10.99
C ASP A 706 -14.84 1.28 -10.15
N MET A 707 -15.21 0.27 -9.35
CA MET A 707 -16.41 0.30 -8.51
C MET A 707 -16.41 1.41 -7.44
N LYS A 708 -15.24 2.00 -7.12
CA LYS A 708 -15.14 3.10 -6.16
C LYS A 708 -15.30 4.44 -6.85
N ASN A 709 -14.58 4.67 -7.94
CA ASN A 709 -14.56 5.98 -8.61
C ASN A 709 -15.74 6.21 -9.57
N ILE A 710 -16.53 5.18 -9.89
CA ILE A 710 -17.79 5.36 -10.63
C ILE A 710 -18.77 6.31 -9.91
N THR A 711 -18.65 6.43 -8.57
CA THR A 711 -19.49 7.35 -7.77
C THR A 711 -19.31 8.81 -8.14
N PHE A 712 -18.18 9.18 -8.75
CA PHE A 712 -17.96 10.56 -9.19
C PHE A 712 -19.00 11.02 -10.21
N LEU A 713 -19.57 10.10 -11.00
CA LEU A 713 -20.65 10.39 -11.95
C LEU A 713 -21.95 10.85 -11.26
N ALA A 714 -22.12 10.52 -9.97
CA ALA A 714 -23.25 10.94 -9.13
C ALA A 714 -22.97 12.25 -8.38
N GLU A 715 -21.71 12.52 -8.05
CA GLU A 715 -21.30 13.63 -7.19
C GLU A 715 -21.25 14.98 -7.91
N LYS A 716 -20.86 14.99 -9.19
CA LYS A 716 -20.69 16.23 -9.98
C LYS A 716 -20.97 15.99 -11.48
N PRO A 717 -21.22 17.04 -12.29
CA PRO A 717 -21.55 16.87 -13.70
C PRO A 717 -20.35 16.41 -14.54
N TYR A 718 -20.52 15.34 -15.30
CA TYR A 718 -19.55 14.82 -16.26
C TYR A 718 -20.04 14.90 -17.71
N ARG A 719 -19.08 14.91 -18.63
CA ARG A 719 -19.30 14.68 -20.06
C ARG A 719 -18.64 13.37 -20.48
N VAL A 720 -19.24 12.68 -21.44
CA VAL A 720 -18.73 11.41 -21.97
C VAL A 720 -18.32 11.57 -23.44
N SER A 721 -17.24 10.90 -23.82
CA SER A 721 -16.82 10.75 -25.21
C SER A 721 -16.34 9.33 -25.45
N TRP A 722 -16.24 8.93 -26.71
CA TRP A 722 -15.65 7.65 -27.09
C TRP A 722 -14.12 7.69 -26.96
N LYS A 723 -13.52 6.54 -26.66
CA LYS A 723 -12.07 6.39 -26.60
C LYS A 723 -11.55 5.95 -27.97
N ALA A 724 -10.56 6.69 -28.48
CA ALA A 724 -9.88 6.36 -29.72
C ALA A 724 -8.70 5.40 -29.47
N ASP A 725 -8.39 4.58 -30.46
CA ASP A 725 -7.08 3.93 -30.60
C ASP A 725 -6.11 4.86 -31.37
N GLY A 726 -5.84 6.03 -30.78
CA GLY A 726 -4.99 7.07 -31.34
C GLY A 726 -3.68 7.28 -30.59
N THR A 727 -2.71 7.94 -31.22
CA THR A 727 -1.48 8.38 -30.53
C THR A 727 -1.67 9.77 -29.93
N ARG A 728 -1.38 9.89 -28.63
CA ARG A 728 -1.54 11.14 -27.87
C ARG A 728 -0.48 12.17 -28.27
N TYR A 729 -0.92 13.39 -28.56
CA TYR A 729 -0.01 14.52 -28.76
C TYR A 729 -0.55 15.81 -28.13
N MET A 730 0.34 16.66 -27.66
CA MET A 730 0.02 18.07 -27.41
C MET A 730 0.48 18.92 -28.58
N MET A 731 -0.36 19.85 -29.02
CA MET A 731 -0.01 20.80 -30.08
C MET A 731 0.28 22.16 -29.46
N LEU A 732 1.52 22.63 -29.64
CA LEU A 732 1.98 23.96 -29.27
C LEU A 732 2.06 24.83 -30.53
N ILE A 733 1.32 25.93 -30.54
CA ILE A 733 1.33 26.93 -31.61
C ILE A 733 2.03 28.18 -31.06
N LEU A 734 3.25 28.45 -31.52
CA LEU A 734 3.98 29.67 -31.13
C LEU A 734 3.75 30.81 -32.10
N GLY A 735 3.58 30.50 -33.39
CA GLY A 735 3.34 31.48 -34.44
C GLY A 735 3.20 30.82 -35.82
N LYS A 736 3.24 31.64 -36.87
CA LYS A 736 3.15 31.15 -38.25
C LYS A 736 4.34 30.24 -38.56
N ASN A 737 4.08 29.03 -39.05
CA ASN A 737 5.08 27.98 -39.33
C ASN A 737 5.81 27.44 -38.08
N GLU A 738 5.38 27.81 -36.88
CA GLU A 738 5.95 27.35 -35.60
C GLU A 738 4.91 26.53 -34.83
N ILE A 739 4.52 25.41 -35.44
CA ILE A 739 3.56 24.47 -34.86
C ILE A 739 4.30 23.19 -34.51
N PHE A 740 4.25 22.84 -33.23
CA PHE A 740 4.97 21.70 -32.67
C PHE A 740 4.02 20.70 -32.04
N PHE A 741 4.36 19.43 -32.16
CA PHE A 741 3.67 18.32 -31.51
C PHE A 741 4.62 17.67 -30.50
N LEU A 742 4.12 17.40 -29.31
CA LEU A 742 4.85 16.69 -28.26
C LEU A 742 4.16 15.35 -27.99
N ASP A 743 4.90 14.25 -28.07
CA ASP A 743 4.39 12.91 -27.74
C ASP A 743 4.60 12.55 -26.26
N ARG A 744 4.14 11.35 -25.86
CA ARG A 744 4.26 10.86 -24.48
C ARG A 744 5.71 10.63 -24.02
N ASP A 745 6.62 10.35 -24.95
CA ASP A 745 8.06 10.23 -24.67
C ASP A 745 8.73 11.62 -24.62
N ASN A 746 7.94 12.69 -24.72
CA ASN A 746 8.35 14.09 -24.79
C ASN A 746 9.17 14.43 -26.03
N SER A 747 9.11 13.62 -27.09
CA SER A 747 9.71 13.92 -28.39
C SER A 747 8.96 15.07 -29.06
N VAL A 748 9.69 15.95 -29.76
CA VAL A 748 9.12 17.14 -30.39
C VAL A 748 9.18 16.98 -31.91
N PHE A 749 8.06 17.29 -32.56
CA PHE A 749 7.91 17.26 -34.01
C PHE A 749 7.41 18.61 -34.51
N GLN A 750 7.93 19.12 -35.61
CA GLN A 750 7.45 20.34 -36.26
C GLN A 750 6.60 19.97 -37.47
N VAL A 751 5.47 20.66 -37.62
CA VAL A 751 4.51 20.43 -38.69
C VAL A 751 4.55 21.59 -39.68
N GLU A 752 4.71 21.27 -40.96
CA GLU A 752 4.69 22.25 -42.04
C GLU A 752 3.29 22.40 -42.64
N ASN A 753 3.03 23.54 -43.30
CA ASN A 753 1.81 23.82 -44.05
C ASN A 753 0.50 23.76 -43.25
N LEU A 754 0.55 23.78 -41.91
CA LEU A 754 -0.62 23.90 -41.05
C LEU A 754 -0.79 25.36 -40.58
N SER A 755 -2.02 25.89 -40.57
CA SER A 755 -2.28 27.29 -40.18
C SER A 755 -3.53 27.46 -39.30
N PHE A 756 -3.41 28.31 -38.29
CA PHE A 756 -4.49 28.70 -37.38
C PHE A 756 -4.69 30.22 -37.41
N ARG A 757 -5.90 30.69 -37.72
CA ARG A 757 -6.22 32.13 -37.82
C ARG A 757 -6.88 32.62 -36.54
N LYS A 758 -6.72 33.90 -36.21
CA LYS A 758 -7.45 34.50 -35.09
C LYS A 758 -8.90 34.78 -35.52
N LYS A 759 -9.89 34.46 -34.67
CA LYS A 759 -11.31 34.68 -34.97
C LYS A 759 -11.64 36.15 -35.23
N LYS A 760 -11.05 37.06 -34.43
CA LYS A 760 -11.24 38.52 -34.53
C LYS A 760 -10.49 39.15 -35.71
N ASP A 761 -9.43 38.50 -36.21
CA ASP A 761 -8.63 38.95 -37.34
C ASP A 761 -8.07 37.76 -38.14
N MET A 762 -8.75 37.42 -39.23
CA MET A 762 -8.45 36.24 -40.04
C MET A 762 -7.13 36.35 -40.83
N HIS A 763 -6.52 37.53 -40.90
CA HIS A 763 -5.21 37.71 -41.54
C HIS A 763 -4.05 37.38 -40.59
N ARG A 764 -4.28 37.45 -39.28
CA ARG A 764 -3.27 37.12 -38.26
C ARG A 764 -3.31 35.65 -37.88
N HIS A 765 -2.13 35.10 -37.62
CA HIS A 765 -1.97 33.72 -37.15
C HIS A 765 -2.16 33.67 -35.63
N LEU A 766 -2.67 32.55 -35.13
CA LEU A 766 -2.78 32.29 -33.69
C LEU A 766 -1.38 32.04 -33.10
N GLU A 767 -1.12 32.58 -31.91
CA GLU A 767 0.18 32.49 -31.24
C GLU A 767 -0.03 31.93 -29.83
N ASN A 768 1.06 31.57 -29.14
CA ASN A 768 1.07 31.17 -27.73
C ASN A 768 -0.14 30.33 -27.27
N THR A 769 -0.48 29.30 -28.04
CA THR A 769 -1.65 28.44 -27.83
C THR A 769 -1.21 27.00 -27.59
N LEU A 770 -1.81 26.35 -26.60
CA LEU A 770 -1.49 24.97 -26.23
C LEU A 770 -2.76 24.13 -26.18
N LEU A 771 -2.80 23.11 -27.03
CA LEU A 771 -3.94 22.20 -27.22
C LEU A 771 -3.53 20.78 -26.84
N ASP A 772 -4.48 20.05 -26.28
CA ASP A 772 -4.31 18.65 -25.93
C ASP A 772 -5.23 17.78 -26.78
N GLY A 773 -4.65 16.83 -27.53
CA GLY A 773 -5.40 16.03 -28.49
C GLY A 773 -4.78 14.67 -28.81
N GLU A 774 -5.41 13.95 -29.73
CA GLU A 774 -4.94 12.64 -30.18
C GLU A 774 -5.00 12.57 -31.69
N MET A 775 -3.98 11.94 -32.29
CA MET A 775 -3.93 11.68 -33.72
C MET A 775 -4.54 10.30 -33.98
N VAL A 776 -5.44 10.21 -34.96
CA VAL A 776 -6.07 8.97 -35.44
C VAL A 776 -5.89 8.86 -36.96
N ILE A 777 -5.92 7.64 -37.49
CA ILE A 777 -5.92 7.38 -38.93
C ILE A 777 -7.26 6.77 -39.30
N ASP A 778 -8.07 7.52 -40.03
CA ASP A 778 -9.34 7.05 -40.54
C ASP A 778 -9.13 6.32 -41.86
N LYS A 779 -9.67 5.11 -42.00
CA LYS A 779 -9.69 4.40 -43.28
C LYS A 779 -10.99 4.71 -44.02
N THR A 780 -10.86 5.20 -45.24
CA THR A 780 -12.00 5.40 -46.15
C THR A 780 -12.49 4.06 -46.69
N GLU A 781 -13.72 4.03 -47.22
CA GLU A 781 -14.28 2.84 -47.89
C GLU A 781 -13.43 2.38 -49.09
N THR A 782 -12.66 3.29 -49.69
CA THR A 782 -11.71 3.03 -50.77
C THR A 782 -10.33 2.57 -50.28
N GLY A 783 -10.11 2.45 -48.97
CA GLY A 783 -8.86 1.99 -48.35
C GLY A 783 -7.79 3.08 -48.14
N GLU A 784 -8.07 4.34 -48.52
CA GLU A 784 -7.18 5.47 -48.29
C GLU A 784 -7.14 5.83 -46.79
N SER A 785 -5.94 6.04 -46.25
CA SER A 785 -5.70 6.39 -44.85
C SER A 785 -5.60 7.89 -44.67
N ILE A 786 -6.55 8.49 -43.94
CA ILE A 786 -6.64 9.94 -43.73
C ILE A 786 -6.29 10.25 -42.27
N PRO A 787 -5.15 10.91 -41.99
CA PRO A 787 -4.79 11.30 -40.64
C PRO A 787 -5.63 12.48 -40.14
N ARG A 788 -6.03 12.41 -38.86
CA ARG A 788 -6.82 13.45 -38.18
C ARG A 788 -6.34 13.70 -36.76
N TYR A 789 -6.18 14.97 -36.41
CA TYR A 789 -5.91 15.39 -35.05
C TYR A 789 -7.20 15.82 -34.36
N LEU A 790 -7.59 15.09 -33.32
CA LEU A 790 -8.77 15.33 -32.50
C LEU A 790 -8.37 16.12 -31.26
N VAL A 791 -8.77 17.37 -31.20
CA VAL A 791 -8.53 18.26 -30.05
C VAL A 791 -9.63 18.03 -29.02
N TYR A 792 -9.26 17.75 -27.77
CA TYR A 792 -10.24 17.58 -26.72
C TYR A 792 -10.09 18.50 -25.52
N ASP A 793 -8.92 19.11 -25.28
CA ASP A 793 -8.80 20.18 -24.27
C ASP A 793 -7.88 21.32 -24.75
N ILE A 794 -8.01 22.49 -24.13
CA ILE A 794 -7.22 23.70 -24.43
C ILE A 794 -6.71 24.32 -23.13
N ILE A 795 -5.39 24.47 -23.03
CA ILE A 795 -4.74 24.99 -21.83
C ILE A 795 -4.51 26.49 -21.95
N ARG A 796 -4.05 26.94 -23.12
CA ARG A 796 -3.83 28.37 -23.42
C ARG A 796 -4.32 28.73 -24.80
N LEU A 797 -4.85 29.94 -24.94
CA LEU A 797 -5.30 30.51 -26.21
C LEU A 797 -4.74 31.93 -26.36
N ASP A 798 -3.89 32.14 -27.35
CA ASP A 798 -3.30 33.47 -27.66
C ASP A 798 -2.64 34.13 -26.43
N GLY A 799 -1.92 33.33 -25.63
CA GLY A 799 -1.28 33.76 -24.39
C GLY A 799 -2.21 33.77 -23.15
N LYS A 800 -3.53 33.75 -23.33
CA LYS A 800 -4.49 33.68 -22.23
C LYS A 800 -4.53 32.28 -21.62
N ASP A 801 -4.43 32.23 -20.29
CA ASP A 801 -4.57 31.00 -19.53
C ASP A 801 -6.05 30.58 -19.43
N LEU A 802 -6.36 29.36 -19.85
CA LEU A 802 -7.68 28.75 -19.72
C LEU A 802 -7.68 27.55 -18.77
N SER A 803 -6.52 27.13 -18.24
CA SER A 803 -6.37 25.92 -17.43
C SER A 803 -7.26 25.91 -16.18
N SER A 804 -7.47 27.07 -15.55
CA SER A 804 -8.34 27.22 -14.37
C SER A 804 -9.84 27.29 -14.68
N GLN A 805 -10.23 27.44 -15.96
CA GLN A 805 -11.63 27.55 -16.36
C GLN A 805 -12.31 26.18 -16.45
N PRO A 806 -13.63 26.07 -16.23
CA PRO A 806 -14.37 24.82 -16.41
C PRO A 806 -14.16 24.18 -17.79
N PHE A 807 -13.97 22.86 -17.85
CA PHE A 807 -13.91 22.12 -19.11
C PHE A 807 -15.13 22.40 -20.00
N TYR A 808 -16.34 22.22 -19.45
CA TYR A 808 -17.60 22.52 -20.12
C TYR A 808 -18.40 23.54 -19.30
N PRO A 809 -18.92 24.62 -19.93
CA PRO A 809 -18.86 24.89 -21.36
C PRO A 809 -17.55 25.53 -21.83
N VAL A 810 -16.75 26.15 -20.96
CA VAL A 810 -15.77 27.17 -21.35
C VAL A 810 -14.67 26.65 -22.28
N ARG A 811 -13.82 25.73 -21.82
CA ARG A 811 -12.67 25.24 -22.62
C ARG A 811 -13.14 24.52 -23.89
N TYR A 812 -14.15 23.67 -23.78
CA TYR A 812 -14.77 22.97 -24.91
C TYR A 812 -15.28 23.93 -26.01
N HIS A 813 -15.98 24.99 -25.62
CA HIS A 813 -16.49 25.99 -26.58
C HIS A 813 -15.35 26.81 -27.21
N CYS A 814 -14.28 27.09 -26.47
CA CYS A 814 -13.10 27.77 -27.01
C CYS A 814 -12.46 26.93 -28.14
N ILE A 815 -12.33 25.61 -27.97
CA ILE A 815 -11.81 24.73 -29.04
C ILE A 815 -12.73 24.78 -30.25
N ARG A 816 -14.03 24.64 -30.04
CA ARG A 816 -15.01 24.65 -31.14
C ARG A 816 -14.94 25.95 -31.95
N GLU A 817 -15.05 27.09 -31.28
CA GLU A 817 -15.22 28.38 -31.96
C GLU A 817 -13.89 28.99 -32.42
N GLU A 818 -12.87 29.02 -31.56
CA GLU A 818 -11.62 29.74 -31.82
C GLU A 818 -10.63 28.91 -32.64
N ILE A 819 -10.69 27.57 -32.56
CA ILE A 819 -9.79 26.68 -33.30
C ILE A 819 -10.49 26.09 -34.52
N VAL A 820 -11.59 25.35 -34.33
CA VAL A 820 -12.17 24.51 -35.39
C VAL A 820 -13.04 25.30 -36.35
N ASP A 821 -14.04 26.05 -35.86
CA ASP A 821 -14.97 26.82 -36.69
C ASP A 821 -14.27 27.97 -37.41
N THR A 822 -13.37 28.67 -36.72
CA THR A 822 -12.53 29.74 -37.30
C THR A 822 -11.68 29.21 -38.45
N ARG A 823 -11.07 28.03 -38.28
CA ARG A 823 -10.30 27.37 -39.34
C ARG A 823 -11.17 26.92 -40.51
N ASN A 824 -12.33 26.33 -40.24
CA ASN A 824 -13.29 25.94 -41.28
C ASN A 824 -13.77 27.15 -42.10
N ASN A 825 -14.00 28.30 -41.45
CA ASN A 825 -14.35 29.55 -42.11
C ASN A 825 -13.19 30.06 -42.99
N ALA A 826 -11.96 30.03 -42.48
CA ALA A 826 -10.77 30.43 -43.25
C ALA A 826 -10.54 29.54 -44.48
N ILE A 827 -10.83 28.23 -44.38
CA ILE A 827 -10.80 27.29 -45.53
C ILE A 827 -11.87 27.67 -46.56
N ARG A 828 -13.12 27.90 -46.13
CA ARG A 828 -14.22 28.30 -47.04
C ARG A 828 -13.94 29.61 -47.77
N LYS A 829 -13.23 30.54 -47.13
CA LYS A 829 -12.80 31.83 -47.72
C LYS A 829 -11.52 31.72 -48.57
N GLY A 830 -10.93 30.53 -48.71
CA GLY A 830 -9.68 30.33 -49.47
C GLY A 830 -8.42 30.92 -48.80
N ILE A 831 -8.50 31.36 -47.54
CA ILE A 831 -7.36 31.91 -46.77
C ILE A 831 -6.43 30.79 -46.30
N VAL A 832 -6.97 29.58 -46.08
CA VAL A 832 -6.24 28.37 -45.75
C VAL A 832 -6.50 27.34 -46.84
N ASN A 833 -5.43 26.85 -47.48
CA ASN A 833 -5.53 25.79 -48.47
C ASN A 833 -5.47 24.43 -47.76
N LYS A 834 -6.59 23.71 -47.74
CA LYS A 834 -6.70 22.39 -47.09
C LYS A 834 -5.87 21.30 -47.77
N ASN A 835 -5.61 21.42 -49.08
CA ASN A 835 -4.99 20.34 -49.87
C ASN A 835 -3.49 20.19 -49.62
N ILE A 836 -2.85 21.19 -49.02
CA ILE A 836 -1.42 21.16 -48.67
C ILE A 836 -1.18 20.77 -47.20
N GLU A 837 -2.25 20.58 -46.42
CA GLU A 837 -2.13 20.30 -45.00
C GLU A 837 -1.89 18.81 -44.75
N PRO A 838 -1.01 18.45 -43.81
CA PRO A 838 -0.61 17.06 -43.59
C PRO A 838 -1.71 16.20 -42.95
N PHE A 839 -2.66 16.83 -42.24
CA PHE A 839 -3.80 16.18 -41.60
C PHE A 839 -4.92 17.19 -41.28
N SER A 840 -6.13 16.68 -41.06
CA SER A 840 -7.27 17.53 -40.64
C SER A 840 -7.31 17.72 -39.13
N VAL A 841 -7.65 18.91 -38.65
CA VAL A 841 -7.89 19.20 -37.23
C VAL A 841 -9.38 19.21 -36.94
N ARG A 842 -9.84 18.48 -35.93
CA ARG A 842 -11.26 18.36 -35.56
C ARG A 842 -11.45 18.47 -34.05
N LEU A 843 -12.65 18.89 -33.64
CA LEU A 843 -13.09 18.81 -32.25
C LEU A 843 -13.41 17.36 -31.92
N LYS A 844 -12.91 16.86 -30.79
CA LYS A 844 -13.42 15.64 -30.18
C LYS A 844 -14.72 15.99 -29.45
N GLU A 845 -15.81 15.38 -29.90
CA GLU A 845 -17.13 15.68 -29.33
C GLU A 845 -17.28 15.06 -27.93
N PHE A 846 -17.88 15.82 -27.02
CA PHE A 846 -18.23 15.40 -25.66
C PHE A 846 -19.72 15.60 -25.47
N TRP A 847 -20.40 14.54 -25.05
CA TRP A 847 -21.85 14.50 -24.88
C TRP A 847 -22.26 14.44 -23.42
N ASP A 848 -23.54 14.64 -23.19
CA ASP A 848 -24.17 14.34 -21.91
C ASP A 848 -24.08 12.85 -21.57
N LEU A 849 -23.99 12.51 -20.27
CA LEU A 849 -23.90 11.13 -19.79
C LEU A 849 -25.07 10.26 -20.29
N THR A 850 -26.24 10.84 -20.52
CA THR A 850 -27.41 10.14 -21.11
C THR A 850 -27.12 9.53 -22.49
N THR A 851 -26.11 10.04 -23.20
CA THR A 851 -25.73 9.57 -24.54
C THR A 851 -24.81 8.33 -24.48
N THR A 852 -24.41 7.87 -23.28
CA THR A 852 -23.48 6.74 -23.09
C THR A 852 -23.93 5.48 -23.82
N ALA A 853 -25.22 5.12 -23.73
CA ALA A 853 -25.79 3.96 -24.44
C ALA A 853 -25.68 4.08 -25.96
N TYR A 854 -25.86 5.28 -26.51
CA TYR A 854 -25.70 5.53 -27.95
C TYR A 854 -24.24 5.40 -28.39
N LEU A 855 -23.29 5.92 -27.60
CA LEU A 855 -21.85 5.82 -27.91
C LEU A 855 -21.33 4.38 -27.93
N LEU A 856 -21.96 3.48 -27.16
CA LEU A 856 -21.65 2.05 -27.14
C LEU A 856 -22.43 1.24 -28.20
N SER A 857 -23.30 1.89 -28.99
CA SER A 857 -24.10 1.19 -30.00
C SER A 857 -23.32 0.94 -31.29
N GLU A 858 -23.64 -0.16 -31.99
CA GLU A 858 -23.07 -0.42 -33.33
C GLU A 858 -23.34 0.71 -34.33
N LYS A 859 -24.48 1.40 -34.18
CA LYS A 859 -24.85 2.54 -35.04
C LYS A 859 -23.86 3.70 -34.91
N PHE A 860 -23.30 3.90 -33.72
CA PHE A 860 -22.26 4.89 -33.51
C PHE A 860 -20.90 4.39 -33.98
N ALA A 861 -20.53 3.15 -33.66
CA ALA A 861 -19.28 2.54 -34.12
C ALA A 861 -19.14 2.60 -35.66
N LYS A 862 -20.21 2.31 -36.41
CA LYS A 862 -20.25 2.41 -37.89
C LYS A 862 -20.08 3.82 -38.45
N LYS A 863 -20.32 4.88 -37.64
CA LYS A 863 -20.04 6.27 -38.04
C LYS A 863 -18.57 6.64 -37.86
N LEU A 864 -17.87 5.93 -36.98
CA LEU A 864 -16.43 6.06 -36.83
C LEU A 864 -15.76 5.23 -37.92
N SER A 865 -14.65 5.74 -38.45
CA SER A 865 -13.82 5.01 -39.44
C SER A 865 -12.70 4.22 -38.76
N HIS A 866 -12.84 4.01 -37.45
CA HIS A 866 -11.98 3.25 -36.56
C HIS A 866 -12.82 2.72 -35.38
N ASP A 867 -12.44 1.59 -34.80
CA ASP A 867 -13.21 0.97 -33.71
C ASP A 867 -13.03 1.73 -32.38
N PRO A 868 -14.11 2.11 -31.67
CA PRO A 868 -14.01 2.69 -30.33
C PRO A 868 -13.65 1.60 -29.30
N ASP A 869 -12.55 1.79 -28.56
CA ASP A 869 -12.04 0.79 -27.59
C ASP A 869 -12.51 1.03 -26.14
N GLY A 870 -13.45 1.95 -25.95
CA GLY A 870 -13.99 2.31 -24.65
C GLY A 870 -14.60 3.73 -24.60
N LEU A 871 -14.71 4.28 -23.40
CA LEU A 871 -15.26 5.61 -23.12
C LEU A 871 -14.29 6.43 -22.25
N ILE A 872 -14.36 7.75 -22.41
CA ILE A 872 -13.69 8.74 -21.56
C ILE A 872 -14.76 9.60 -20.89
N PHE A 873 -14.65 9.74 -19.58
CA PHE A 873 -15.48 10.61 -18.75
C PHE A 873 -14.62 11.77 -18.25
N GLN A 874 -15.04 12.99 -18.55
CA GLN A 874 -14.35 14.21 -18.13
C GLN A 874 -15.30 15.07 -17.30
N SER A 875 -14.86 15.46 -16.11
CA SER A 875 -15.61 16.38 -15.26
C SER A 875 -15.85 17.71 -15.98
N SER A 876 -17.07 18.22 -15.88
CA SER A 876 -17.46 19.45 -16.58
C SER A 876 -16.89 20.70 -15.91
N ARG A 877 -16.83 20.71 -14.58
CA ARG A 877 -16.54 21.92 -13.79
C ARG A 877 -15.07 22.08 -13.42
N ASP A 878 -14.28 21.02 -13.51
CA ASP A 878 -12.92 21.01 -12.95
C ASP A 878 -11.88 21.70 -13.85
N PRO A 879 -10.83 22.28 -13.25
CA PRO A 879 -9.70 22.84 -13.98
C PRO A 879 -8.90 21.73 -14.70
N TYR A 880 -8.05 22.13 -15.63
CA TYR A 880 -7.14 21.22 -16.33
C TYR A 880 -6.01 20.82 -15.37
N VAL A 881 -5.86 19.51 -15.16
CA VAL A 881 -4.81 18.95 -14.30
C VAL A 881 -3.74 18.30 -15.18
N PRO A 882 -2.51 18.85 -15.24
CA PRO A 882 -1.41 18.23 -15.97
C PRO A 882 -0.94 16.95 -15.26
N GLY A 883 -0.51 15.94 -16.04
CA GLY A 883 -0.15 14.63 -15.49
C GLY A 883 -1.38 13.77 -15.13
N GLN A 884 -1.30 12.97 -14.06
CA GLN A 884 -2.42 12.08 -13.67
C GLN A 884 -3.60 12.88 -13.12
N CYS A 885 -4.79 12.69 -13.69
CA CYS A 885 -6.01 13.37 -13.28
C CYS A 885 -7.01 12.36 -12.68
N PRO A 886 -7.20 12.34 -11.35
CA PRO A 886 -8.14 11.42 -10.68
C PRO A 886 -9.60 11.60 -11.11
N ASP A 887 -9.98 12.83 -11.50
CA ASP A 887 -11.33 13.21 -11.92
C ASP A 887 -11.60 12.97 -13.42
N SER A 888 -10.63 12.43 -14.16
CA SER A 888 -10.85 12.01 -15.54
C SER A 888 -10.78 10.50 -15.62
N LEU A 889 -11.90 9.86 -15.97
CA LEU A 889 -12.03 8.41 -15.94
C LEU A 889 -11.98 7.85 -17.36
N LYS A 890 -11.37 6.68 -17.52
CA LYS A 890 -11.46 5.86 -18.74
C LYS A 890 -12.10 4.52 -18.41
N TRP A 891 -13.12 4.17 -19.18
CA TRP A 891 -13.77 2.86 -19.09
C TRP A 891 -13.48 2.07 -20.36
N LYS A 892 -13.24 0.77 -20.21
CA LYS A 892 -13.09 -0.17 -21.33
C LYS A 892 -13.91 -1.42 -21.06
N PRO A 893 -14.49 -2.06 -22.10
CA PRO A 893 -15.07 -3.38 -21.94
C PRO A 893 -14.03 -4.37 -21.42
N LEU A 894 -14.48 -5.34 -20.62
CA LEU A 894 -13.64 -6.40 -20.04
C LEU A 894 -12.73 -7.09 -21.07
N SER A 895 -13.28 -7.38 -22.25
CA SER A 895 -12.56 -8.02 -23.36
C SER A 895 -11.37 -7.22 -23.88
N HIS A 896 -11.28 -5.93 -23.56
CA HIS A 896 -10.25 -4.99 -24.03
C HIS A 896 -9.29 -4.53 -22.92
N ASN A 897 -9.37 -5.10 -21.71
CA ASN A 897 -8.43 -4.82 -20.63
C ASN A 897 -7.13 -5.64 -20.78
N SER A 898 -6.01 -4.93 -20.83
CA SER A 898 -4.68 -5.51 -21.03
C SER A 898 -3.61 -4.77 -20.22
N VAL A 899 -2.51 -5.46 -19.91
CA VAL A 899 -1.34 -4.94 -19.20
C VAL A 899 -0.08 -5.21 -20.02
N ASP A 900 0.79 -4.21 -20.11
CA ASP A 900 2.07 -4.32 -20.78
C ASP A 900 3.17 -4.75 -19.80
N PHE A 901 3.70 -5.95 -19.96
CA PHE A 901 4.76 -6.51 -19.12
C PHE A 901 6.08 -6.61 -19.86
N LYS A 902 7.19 -6.60 -19.12
CA LYS A 902 8.46 -7.10 -19.63
C LYS A 902 8.49 -8.62 -19.45
N ALA A 903 8.59 -9.36 -20.54
CA ALA A 903 8.60 -10.81 -20.49
C ALA A 903 10.02 -11.37 -20.29
N LYS A 904 10.16 -12.43 -19.50
CA LYS A 904 11.42 -13.17 -19.32
C LYS A 904 11.16 -14.67 -19.33
N ILE A 905 11.92 -15.40 -20.14
CA ILE A 905 11.82 -16.85 -20.23
C ILE A 905 12.80 -17.47 -19.24
N ILE A 906 12.32 -18.34 -18.35
CA ILE A 906 13.18 -19.12 -17.44
C ILE A 906 12.85 -20.61 -17.52
N VAL A 907 13.82 -21.46 -17.16
CA VAL A 907 13.64 -22.90 -17.00
C VAL A 907 13.45 -23.17 -15.52
N GLU A 908 12.30 -23.69 -15.14
CA GLU A 908 12.04 -24.16 -13.78
C GLU A 908 12.60 -25.59 -13.65
N SER A 909 13.51 -25.81 -12.71
CA SER A 909 14.11 -27.12 -12.43
C SER A 909 14.40 -27.28 -10.93
N GLY A 910 14.21 -28.49 -10.40
CA GLY A 910 14.50 -28.85 -9.00
C GLY A 910 14.39 -30.37 -8.79
N THR A 911 14.80 -30.87 -7.62
CA THR A 911 14.74 -32.31 -7.30
C THR A 911 13.28 -32.77 -7.29
N GLY A 912 12.91 -33.63 -8.25
CA GLY A 912 11.54 -34.12 -8.46
C GLY A 912 10.67 -33.29 -9.41
N ILE A 913 11.17 -32.20 -9.99
CA ILE A 913 10.45 -31.34 -10.95
C ILE A 913 10.97 -31.60 -12.37
N VAL A 914 10.09 -31.98 -13.29
CA VAL A 914 10.43 -32.09 -14.72
C VAL A 914 10.76 -30.69 -15.27
N PRO A 915 11.96 -30.47 -15.86
CA PRO A 915 12.34 -29.16 -16.36
C PRO A 915 11.33 -28.61 -17.36
N LYS A 916 10.73 -27.47 -17.04
CA LYS A 916 9.75 -26.80 -17.93
C LYS A 916 10.11 -25.33 -18.12
N LYS A 917 9.93 -24.83 -19.35
CA LYS A 917 10.07 -23.40 -19.66
C LYS A 917 8.80 -22.67 -19.23
N ILE A 918 8.96 -21.54 -18.54
CA ILE A 918 7.86 -20.65 -18.16
C ILE A 918 8.15 -19.22 -18.60
N PHE A 919 7.09 -18.48 -18.91
CA PHE A 919 7.13 -17.04 -19.19
C PHE A 919 6.83 -16.28 -17.90
N GLN A 920 7.79 -15.49 -17.41
CA GLN A 920 7.59 -14.57 -16.29
C GLN A 920 7.29 -13.16 -16.80
N LEU A 921 6.32 -12.50 -16.18
CA LEU A 921 5.84 -11.17 -16.55
C LEU A 921 6.26 -10.15 -15.48
N PHE A 922 6.99 -9.09 -15.85
CA PHE A 922 7.52 -8.08 -14.92
C PHE A 922 6.93 -6.69 -15.18
N CYS A 923 6.60 -5.96 -14.11
CA CYS A 923 6.25 -4.55 -14.18
C CYS A 923 7.49 -3.64 -14.03
N GLY A 924 7.38 -2.39 -14.43
CA GLY A 924 8.46 -1.40 -14.34
C GLY A 924 8.91 -1.18 -12.90
N GLY A 925 10.23 -1.24 -12.66
CA GLY A 925 10.84 -1.03 -11.34
C GLY A 925 10.74 -2.20 -10.37
N MET A 926 10.27 -3.37 -10.81
CA MET A 926 10.18 -4.58 -9.98
C MET A 926 11.24 -5.61 -10.34
N ASP A 927 11.86 -6.19 -9.32
CA ASP A 927 12.84 -7.29 -9.46
C ASP A 927 12.20 -8.69 -9.38
N HIS A 928 10.91 -8.78 -9.04
CA HIS A 928 10.13 -10.01 -8.95
C HIS A 928 9.00 -10.07 -10.00
N PRO A 929 8.61 -11.26 -10.49
CA PRO A 929 7.58 -11.39 -11.49
C PRO A 929 6.19 -11.09 -10.91
N PHE A 930 5.39 -10.32 -11.64
CA PHE A 930 3.99 -10.02 -11.33
C PHE A 930 3.08 -11.22 -11.62
N GLY A 931 3.41 -12.01 -12.63
CA GLY A 931 2.64 -13.19 -13.02
C GLY A 931 3.44 -14.14 -13.88
N THR A 932 2.85 -15.30 -14.18
CA THR A 932 3.45 -16.31 -15.07
C THR A 932 2.48 -16.76 -16.15
N MET A 933 3.02 -17.22 -17.27
CA MET A 933 2.29 -17.76 -18.42
C MET A 933 3.00 -19.02 -18.92
N ARG A 934 2.23 -19.95 -19.51
CA ARG A 934 2.76 -21.16 -20.15
C ARG A 934 3.61 -20.79 -21.38
N TYR A 935 4.79 -21.39 -21.49
CA TYR A 935 5.62 -21.24 -22.70
C TYR A 935 5.00 -21.99 -23.89
N THR A 936 4.90 -21.31 -25.04
CA THR A 936 4.60 -21.90 -26.35
C THR A 936 5.75 -21.61 -27.32
N LYS A 937 5.86 -22.38 -28.41
CA LYS A 937 6.96 -22.19 -29.39
C LYS A 937 6.94 -20.81 -30.05
N ASP A 938 5.75 -20.22 -30.20
CA ASP A 938 5.54 -18.91 -30.84
C ASP A 938 6.04 -17.73 -29.97
N LEU A 939 6.25 -17.96 -28.68
CA LEU A 939 6.73 -16.95 -27.74
C LEU A 939 8.26 -16.93 -27.59
N LYS A 940 8.99 -17.78 -28.31
CA LYS A 940 10.45 -17.92 -28.17
C LYS A 940 11.19 -16.58 -28.31
N ASP A 941 10.74 -15.74 -29.24
CA ASP A 941 11.39 -14.46 -29.58
C ASP A 941 10.94 -13.28 -28.70
N MET A 942 10.04 -13.52 -27.74
CA MET A 942 9.50 -12.49 -26.84
C MET A 942 10.35 -12.29 -25.56
N ASN A 943 11.48 -12.98 -25.43
CA ASN A 943 12.34 -12.85 -24.25
C ASN A 943 12.94 -11.44 -24.13
N ASN A 944 12.82 -10.83 -22.95
CA ASN A 944 13.21 -9.45 -22.62
C ASN A 944 12.47 -8.34 -23.40
N LYS A 945 11.40 -8.68 -24.14
CA LYS A 945 10.57 -7.71 -24.86
C LYS A 945 9.39 -7.24 -24.01
N ILE A 946 8.77 -6.11 -24.41
CA ILE A 946 7.52 -5.64 -23.82
C ILE A 946 6.36 -6.29 -24.58
N VAL A 947 5.50 -6.97 -23.84
CA VAL A 947 4.36 -7.73 -24.35
C VAL A 947 3.08 -7.23 -23.72
N GLU A 948 2.03 -7.10 -24.53
CA GLU A 948 0.68 -6.81 -24.06
C GLU A 948 -0.01 -8.14 -23.74
N CYS A 949 -0.52 -8.27 -22.52
CA CYS A 949 -1.20 -9.47 -22.04
C CYS A 949 -2.59 -9.12 -21.51
N LYS A 950 -3.57 -10.00 -21.74
CA LYS A 950 -4.90 -9.95 -21.10
C LYS A 950 -5.01 -11.05 -20.05
N PHE A 951 -5.94 -10.90 -19.11
CA PHE A 951 -6.19 -11.89 -18.07
C PHE A 951 -7.55 -12.54 -18.28
N ASN A 952 -7.56 -13.84 -18.59
CA ASN A 952 -8.76 -14.61 -18.89
C ASN A 952 -8.74 -15.92 -18.09
N ASN A 953 -9.88 -16.30 -17.50
CA ASN A 953 -10.06 -17.58 -16.78
C ASN A 953 -8.94 -17.90 -15.77
N GLY A 954 -8.45 -16.88 -15.05
CA GLY A 954 -7.40 -17.04 -14.05
C GLY A 954 -5.97 -17.14 -14.60
N GLN A 955 -5.75 -16.96 -15.91
CA GLN A 955 -4.44 -17.04 -16.54
C GLN A 955 -4.13 -15.82 -17.42
N TRP A 956 -2.84 -15.47 -17.52
CA TRP A 956 -2.36 -14.45 -18.45
C TRP A 956 -2.23 -15.02 -19.86
N GLU A 957 -2.78 -14.32 -20.84
CA GLU A 957 -2.71 -14.66 -22.27
C GLU A 957 -1.97 -13.55 -23.03
N PHE A 958 -1.01 -13.94 -23.87
CA PHE A 958 -0.30 -13.03 -24.76
C PHE A 958 -1.24 -12.47 -25.85
N MET A 959 -1.16 -11.16 -26.10
CA MET A 959 -1.87 -10.51 -27.19
C MET A 959 -0.93 -10.11 -28.33
N ARG A 960 0.05 -9.24 -28.05
CA ARG A 960 0.99 -8.72 -29.06
C ARG A 960 2.28 -8.18 -28.45
N GLU A 961 3.31 -8.03 -29.27
CA GLU A 961 4.52 -7.27 -28.94
C GLU A 961 4.24 -5.76 -29.01
N ARG A 962 4.79 -5.00 -28.05
CA ARG A 962 4.64 -3.54 -27.96
C ARG A 962 5.92 -2.81 -28.33
N THR A 963 6.16 -2.68 -29.63
CA THR A 963 7.34 -1.97 -30.18
C THR A 963 7.24 -0.45 -30.02
N ASP A 964 6.04 0.08 -29.79
CA ASP A 964 5.80 1.48 -29.48
C ASP A 964 6.30 1.86 -28.08
N LYS A 965 6.34 0.92 -27.14
CA LYS A 965 6.67 1.17 -25.74
C LYS A 965 8.15 0.94 -25.43
N SER A 966 8.71 1.89 -24.70
CA SER A 966 10.08 1.81 -24.18
C SER A 966 10.15 1.13 -22.80
N PHE A 967 9.04 1.12 -22.04
CA PHE A 967 8.96 0.57 -20.69
C PHE A 967 7.65 -0.20 -20.45
N PRO A 968 7.64 -1.27 -19.64
CA PRO A 968 6.42 -1.93 -19.20
C PRO A 968 5.59 -1.03 -18.29
N ASN A 969 4.33 -1.39 -18.05
CA ASN A 969 3.51 -0.69 -17.08
C ASN A 969 4.13 -0.75 -15.67
N SER A 970 3.88 0.29 -14.88
CA SER A 970 4.23 0.28 -13.46
C SER A 970 3.38 -0.75 -12.71
N TYR A 971 3.85 -1.19 -11.54
CA TYR A 971 3.10 -2.10 -10.67
C TYR A 971 1.69 -1.58 -10.37
N ASN A 972 1.56 -0.30 -10.05
CA ASN A 972 0.27 0.31 -9.73
C ASN A 972 -0.70 0.24 -10.92
N THR A 973 -0.21 0.49 -12.15
CA THR A 973 -1.03 0.38 -13.36
C THR A 973 -1.45 -1.06 -13.63
N ALA A 974 -0.52 -2.02 -13.50
CA ALA A 974 -0.82 -3.44 -13.66
C ALA A 974 -1.85 -3.94 -12.64
N MET A 975 -1.72 -3.52 -11.37
CA MET A 975 -2.63 -3.87 -10.29
C MET A 975 -4.00 -3.23 -10.47
N ALA A 976 -4.07 -1.97 -10.92
CA ALA A 976 -5.34 -1.30 -11.22
C ALA A 976 -6.11 -2.02 -12.34
N VAL A 977 -5.42 -2.43 -13.41
CA VAL A 977 -6.05 -3.21 -14.49
C VAL A 977 -6.48 -4.58 -13.98
N PHE A 978 -5.63 -5.27 -13.22
CA PHE A 978 -5.98 -6.57 -12.63
C PHE A 978 -7.21 -6.48 -11.71
N ASN A 979 -7.30 -5.43 -10.90
CA ASN A 979 -8.47 -5.16 -10.07
C ASN A 979 -9.72 -4.88 -10.93
N SER A 980 -9.60 -4.12 -12.02
CA SER A 980 -10.71 -3.86 -12.94
C SER A 980 -11.19 -5.09 -13.73
N ILE A 981 -10.37 -6.15 -13.80
CA ILE A 981 -10.75 -7.45 -14.36
C ILE A 981 -11.43 -8.31 -13.29
N ARG A 982 -10.95 -8.24 -12.04
CA ARG A 982 -11.49 -9.01 -10.91
C ARG A 982 -12.87 -8.53 -10.46
N ASP A 983 -13.08 -7.22 -10.44
CA ASP A 983 -14.34 -6.57 -10.06
C ASP A 983 -14.73 -5.53 -11.13
N PRO A 984 -15.32 -5.98 -12.24
CA PRO A 984 -15.49 -5.13 -13.40
C PRO A 984 -16.75 -4.27 -13.32
N VAL A 985 -16.58 -2.99 -13.65
CA VAL A 985 -17.69 -2.14 -14.09
C VAL A 985 -18.13 -2.65 -15.45
N THR A 986 -19.14 -3.54 -15.50
CA THR A 986 -19.67 -4.06 -16.76
C THR A 986 -20.38 -2.97 -17.55
N GLN A 987 -20.58 -3.19 -18.85
CA GLN A 987 -21.35 -2.25 -19.69
C GLN A 987 -22.76 -2.05 -19.11
N ASP A 988 -23.44 -3.13 -18.76
CA ASP A 988 -24.79 -3.07 -18.20
C ASP A 988 -24.82 -2.33 -16.87
N TYR A 989 -23.84 -2.58 -16.00
CA TYR A 989 -23.74 -1.88 -14.72
C TYR A 989 -23.47 -0.38 -14.92
N LEU A 990 -22.57 0.00 -15.82
CA LEU A 990 -22.28 1.39 -16.13
C LEU A 990 -23.55 2.12 -16.63
N LEU A 991 -24.29 1.49 -17.54
CA LEU A 991 -25.51 2.06 -18.09
C LEU A 991 -26.62 2.18 -17.03
N ASP A 992 -26.82 1.15 -16.21
CA ASP A 992 -27.77 1.17 -15.09
C ASP A 992 -27.40 2.22 -14.05
N TYR A 993 -26.09 2.35 -13.73
CA TYR A 993 -25.58 3.33 -12.78
C TYR A 993 -25.85 4.76 -13.25
N ILE A 994 -25.53 5.05 -14.52
CA ILE A 994 -25.79 6.37 -15.12
C ILE A 994 -27.30 6.65 -15.17
N GLU A 995 -28.15 5.64 -15.37
CA GLU A 995 -29.59 5.87 -15.41
C GLU A 995 -30.17 6.23 -14.03
N ARG A 996 -29.72 5.52 -12.99
CA ARG A 996 -30.23 5.66 -11.62
C ARG A 996 -29.58 6.76 -10.82
N PHE A 997 -28.26 6.92 -10.93
CA PHE A 997 -27.45 7.67 -9.98
C PHE A 997 -26.70 8.86 -10.59
N ARG A 998 -26.70 9.06 -11.92
CA ARG A 998 -26.01 10.22 -12.51
C ARG A 998 -26.42 11.51 -11.80
N TRP A 999 -25.47 12.43 -11.69
CA TRP A 999 -25.75 13.76 -11.21
C TRP A 999 -26.86 14.40 -12.06
N ARG A 1000 -27.95 14.82 -11.39
CA ARG A 1000 -29.06 15.59 -11.97
C ARG A 1000 -28.97 16.99 -11.36
N ALA A 1001 -29.05 18.02 -12.18
CA ALA A 1001 -29.19 19.37 -11.66
C ALA A 1001 -30.54 19.47 -10.91
N ASP A 1002 -30.54 20.05 -9.71
CA ASP A 1002 -31.79 20.44 -9.05
C ASP A 1002 -32.53 21.45 -9.94
N ASP A 1003 -33.86 21.41 -9.97
CA ASP A 1003 -34.70 22.32 -10.77
C ASP A 1003 -34.48 23.82 -10.44
N ASN A 1004 -33.78 24.13 -9.34
CA ASN A 1004 -33.35 25.47 -8.96
C ASN A 1004 -32.13 26.01 -9.75
N ASP A 1005 -31.38 25.15 -10.46
CA ASP A 1005 -30.24 25.54 -11.32
C ASP A 1005 -30.67 25.82 -12.78
N LEU A 1006 -31.97 25.73 -13.10
CA LEU A 1006 -32.51 25.88 -14.46
C LEU A 1006 -32.87 27.32 -14.91
N MET A 1007 -32.48 28.35 -14.17
CA MET A 1007 -32.55 29.73 -14.66
C MET A 1007 -31.20 30.43 -14.67
N PRO A 1008 -30.51 30.52 -15.83
CA PRO A 1008 -29.49 31.55 -15.99
C PRO A 1008 -30.20 32.92 -16.19
N PRO A 1009 -29.84 33.97 -15.44
CA PRO A 1009 -30.16 35.33 -15.87
C PRO A 1009 -29.49 35.60 -17.23
N PRO A 1010 -30.10 36.42 -18.11
CA PRO A 1010 -29.64 36.58 -19.48
C PRO A 1010 -28.22 37.16 -19.55
N SER A 1011 -27.46 36.56 -20.49
CA SER A 1011 -26.11 36.84 -20.95
C SER A 1011 -25.38 38.08 -20.40
N LYS A 1012 -24.35 37.83 -19.58
CA LYS A 1012 -23.06 38.53 -19.74
C LYS A 1012 -22.00 37.48 -20.04
N ILE A 1013 -21.91 37.10 -21.32
CA ILE A 1013 -20.75 36.40 -21.86
C ILE A 1013 -19.56 37.35 -21.66
N ARG A 1014 -18.73 37.10 -20.65
CA ARG A 1014 -17.36 37.63 -20.64
C ARG A 1014 -16.62 36.96 -21.80
N ARG A 1015 -16.53 37.70 -22.91
CA ARG A 1015 -15.77 37.34 -24.11
C ARG A 1015 -14.36 36.91 -23.70
N CYS A 1016 -13.86 35.83 -24.31
CA CYS A 1016 -12.47 35.45 -24.15
C CYS A 1016 -11.50 36.48 -24.72
#